data_AF-N0D559-F1
#
_entry.id   AF-N0D559-F1
#
_cell.length_a   1.000
_cell.length_b   1.000
_cell.length_c   1.000
_cell.angle_alpha   90.00
_cell.angle_beta   90.00
_cell.angle_gamma   90.00
#
_symmetry.space_group_name_H-M   'P 1'
#
loop_
_entity.id
_entity.type
_entity.pdbx_description
1 polymer ?
#
loop_
_entity_poly.entity_id
_entity_poly.type
_entity_poly.pdbx_seq_one_letter_code
_entity_poly.pdbx_strand_id
1 'polypeptide(L)'
;MTLPQEGGAGPVPAPPALLPTDRPRQSEPAGCTARQRLVLDGAAGAAPEELLLAGFAALLHRYTDQAEFGFRVRTPGAGSFRLNCALGEGTTPAALARSVLEGREPVAEGEEPADFELVLLPRNDGSYVHRIVQLRYDATLFDQETVLRLLTHFRTLVEDALGRPDVPVSRLRLLTDGELRRTLVDWNDTAAELPHERCLHEAFEERAAAAPEAVALIRGAEEWTYGEVNAAANRLARHLRGLGAGVGGRVGICLDRSPELLVAVLGVLKSGSAYVPLDPDYPEQRIAAMVTGTSCAVIVSRSGFGSRLAGVGQRIVELDRDAALWADAPAGDVDSGVAPGDLAYVIHTSGSTGAPKPIALRHRGVMNNIADLNSRYSVGPGDRVLALSSPSFDMSVYEFLGLTAAGGAVVLPEPALAKDPQHWAELLATHRITVWNSAPALLELVVEQLEQAAAPPLEALRLALLGGDWVPLSLPVRTRRAAPGLRFVALGGATESSIHSTVYEVGEVDPAWTSIPYGRPMANQRTYILDGSLQPVPPGVAGELHLAGIGLATGYLDRPELTGERFFDWSCGEVTGERLYRTGDVARYGPDGLIELLGRSDFQVKVNGHRIELGEIEAVLRSHEAVREAVVATRRDAAGDLRLVGYVVPHPGRTVRPRVISAHLAGALPQFMVPGAVLVLDRLPLSANGKTDRRALPAPPPPDGGEASYAAPATPTEKAVADIFSTVLSAPKIGANSSFLAAGGDSLQAMRAVSRLSKHFGIKVNVRLLHGGGTVSGVAAAIDQLLNSAPPSAEPNDGGRKR
;
A
#
# COMPACT_ATOMS: atom_id res chain seq x y z
N MET A 1 -27.29 -22.34 34.89
CA MET A 1 -26.91 -23.67 34.36
C MET A 1 -26.69 -23.53 32.86
N THR A 2 -25.76 -24.34 32.31
CA THR A 2 -25.41 -24.46 30.88
C THR A 2 -24.96 -23.18 30.15
N LEU A 3 -23.65 -23.13 29.85
CA LEU A 3 -23.02 -22.22 28.88
C LEU A 3 -23.36 -22.67 27.44
N PRO A 4 -23.50 -21.75 26.45
CA PRO A 4 -23.47 -22.08 25.04
C PRO A 4 -22.03 -22.38 24.57
N GLN A 5 -21.88 -23.24 23.55
CA GLN A 5 -20.57 -23.69 23.06
C GLN A 5 -19.84 -22.64 22.21
N GLU A 6 -18.52 -22.62 22.31
CA GLU A 6 -17.62 -21.81 21.48
C GLU A 6 -17.63 -22.32 20.03
N GLY A 7 -17.95 -21.42 19.09
CA GLY A 7 -17.78 -21.66 17.66
C GLY A 7 -16.30 -21.50 17.29
N GLY A 8 -15.57 -22.60 17.16
CA GLY A 8 -14.12 -22.58 16.93
C GLY A 8 -13.71 -21.85 15.65
N ALA A 9 -12.90 -20.79 15.82
CA ALA A 9 -12.12 -20.23 14.72
C ALA A 9 -11.10 -21.27 14.24
N GLY A 10 -11.22 -21.72 12.98
CA GLY A 10 -10.29 -22.70 12.41
C GLY A 10 -8.85 -22.15 12.37
N PRO A 11 -7.82 -22.99 12.58
CA PRO A 11 -6.46 -22.52 12.72
C PRO A 11 -5.96 -21.73 11.51
N VAL A 12 -5.26 -20.64 11.81
CA VAL A 12 -4.37 -19.93 10.89
C VAL A 12 -3.38 -20.95 10.34
N PRO A 13 -3.15 -21.02 9.01
CA PRO A 13 -2.13 -21.91 8.47
C PRO A 13 -0.77 -21.45 8.98
N ALA A 14 -0.05 -22.33 9.67
CA ALA A 14 1.36 -22.10 9.96
C ALA A 14 2.13 -21.88 8.64
N PRO A 15 3.25 -21.13 8.66
CA PRO A 15 4.22 -21.19 7.57
C PRO A 15 4.63 -22.66 7.32
N PRO A 16 5.08 -23.02 6.09
CA PRO A 16 5.38 -24.39 5.74
C PRO A 16 6.33 -25.00 6.77
N ALA A 17 5.85 -26.03 7.48
CA ALA A 17 6.64 -26.67 8.52
C ALA A 17 7.89 -27.29 7.89
N LEU A 18 9.05 -26.82 8.33
CA LEU A 18 10.34 -27.46 8.10
C LEU A 18 10.33 -28.80 8.85
N LEU A 19 9.80 -29.84 8.21
CA LEU A 19 9.75 -31.18 8.75
C LEU A 19 11.13 -31.84 8.57
N PRO A 20 11.87 -32.14 9.64
CA PRO A 20 13.18 -32.76 9.53
C PRO A 20 13.05 -34.16 8.91
N THR A 21 13.88 -34.46 7.90
CA THR A 21 13.86 -35.78 7.24
C THR A 21 14.95 -36.70 7.79
N ASP A 22 14.55 -37.72 8.55
CA ASP A 22 15.47 -38.77 9.00
C ASP A 22 15.79 -39.72 7.83
N ARG A 23 16.97 -39.56 7.20
CA ARG A 23 17.53 -40.53 6.25
C ARG A 23 18.65 -41.36 6.90
N PRO A 24 18.39 -42.60 7.36
CA PRO A 24 19.45 -43.49 7.79
C PRO A 24 20.27 -43.99 6.59
N ARG A 25 21.59 -43.77 6.60
CA ARG A 25 22.51 -44.55 5.75
C ARG A 25 22.84 -45.88 6.44
N GLN A 26 22.96 -46.94 5.63
CA GLN A 26 23.26 -48.28 6.15
C GLN A 26 24.74 -48.41 6.58
N SER A 27 24.96 -49.21 7.62
CA SER A 27 26.25 -49.65 8.19
C SER A 27 27.18 -48.59 8.80
N GLU A 28 27.19 -48.51 10.14
CA GLU A 28 28.36 -48.13 10.96
C GLU A 28 28.76 -49.30 11.89
N PRO A 29 30.04 -49.44 12.31
CA PRO A 29 30.47 -50.52 13.19
C PRO A 29 30.04 -50.31 14.65
N ALA A 30 29.88 -51.40 15.40
CA ALA A 30 29.48 -51.38 16.80
C ALA A 30 30.52 -50.63 17.68
N GLY A 31 30.08 -49.59 18.37
CA GLY A 31 30.90 -48.79 19.30
C GLY A 31 30.66 -47.27 19.21
N CYS A 32 30.04 -46.78 18.13
CA CYS A 32 29.71 -45.37 17.97
C CYS A 32 28.33 -45.05 18.55
N THR A 33 28.26 -44.15 19.53
CA THR A 33 26.98 -43.57 20.00
C THR A 33 26.41 -42.62 18.95
N ALA A 34 25.11 -42.71 18.69
CA ALA A 34 24.45 -42.08 17.55
C ALA A 34 24.69 -40.56 17.44
N ARG A 35 25.21 -40.13 16.28
CA ARG A 35 25.19 -38.72 15.88
C ARG A 35 23.76 -38.33 15.51
N GLN A 36 23.20 -37.29 16.12
CA GLN A 36 22.01 -36.63 15.60
C GLN A 36 22.42 -35.39 14.80
N ARG A 37 22.11 -35.40 13.51
CA ARG A 37 22.35 -34.30 12.57
C ARG A 37 21.01 -33.64 12.27
N LEU A 38 20.80 -32.41 12.71
CA LEU A 38 19.64 -31.63 12.32
C LEU A 38 19.98 -30.87 11.03
N VAL A 39 19.57 -31.43 9.89
CA VAL A 39 19.63 -30.76 8.60
C VAL A 39 18.31 -30.00 8.44
N LEU A 40 18.40 -28.72 8.07
CA LEU A 40 17.26 -27.83 7.90
C LEU A 40 17.26 -27.34 6.46
N ASP A 41 16.47 -28.01 5.62
CA ASP A 41 16.33 -27.68 4.20
C ASP A 41 15.48 -26.42 4.06
N GLY A 42 16.12 -25.25 4.03
CA GLY A 42 15.46 -23.96 3.91
C GLY A 42 14.74 -23.79 2.57
N ALA A 43 13.57 -23.14 2.57
CA ALA A 43 13.01 -22.63 1.33
C ALA A 43 13.89 -21.46 0.82
N ALA A 44 14.10 -21.38 -0.50
CA ALA A 44 14.90 -20.30 -1.09
C ALA A 44 14.36 -18.91 -0.66
N GLY A 45 15.21 -18.14 0.03
CA GLY A 45 14.87 -16.81 0.56
C GLY A 45 14.43 -16.77 2.03
N ALA A 46 14.38 -17.90 2.75
CA ALA A 46 14.20 -17.90 4.21
C ALA A 46 15.37 -17.19 4.91
N ALA A 47 15.08 -16.44 5.98
CA ALA A 47 16.12 -15.75 6.72
C ALA A 47 16.95 -16.74 7.57
N PRO A 48 18.27 -16.54 7.71
CA PRO A 48 19.15 -17.39 8.53
C PRO A 48 18.63 -17.60 9.96
N GLU A 49 18.04 -16.57 10.54
CA GLU A 49 17.47 -16.56 11.90
C GLU A 49 16.20 -17.43 11.99
N GLU A 50 15.40 -17.54 10.92
CA GLU A 50 14.23 -18.42 10.84
C GLU A 50 14.66 -19.89 10.86
N LEU A 51 15.75 -20.23 10.17
CA LEU A 51 16.35 -21.57 10.22
C LEU A 51 16.87 -21.89 11.62
N LEU A 52 17.52 -20.93 12.30
CA LEU A 52 17.96 -21.11 13.68
C LEU A 52 16.79 -21.35 14.65
N LEU A 53 15.71 -20.57 14.52
CA LEU A 53 14.46 -20.73 15.28
C LEU A 53 13.80 -22.09 15.06
N ALA A 54 13.65 -22.52 13.80
CA ALA A 54 13.08 -23.83 13.46
C ALA A 54 13.96 -24.97 14.00
N GLY A 55 15.29 -24.82 13.90
CA GLY A 55 16.26 -25.77 14.43
C GLY A 55 16.15 -25.93 15.95
N PHE A 56 16.06 -24.80 16.67
CA PHE A 56 15.96 -24.79 18.11
C PHE A 56 14.60 -25.30 18.61
N ALA A 57 13.50 -24.97 17.93
CA ALA A 57 12.17 -25.50 18.26
C ALA A 57 12.13 -27.04 18.09
N ALA A 58 12.73 -27.57 17.03
CA ALA A 58 12.88 -29.01 16.82
C ALA A 58 13.81 -29.67 17.86
N LEU A 59 14.76 -28.93 18.45
CA LEU A 59 15.62 -29.38 19.53
C LEU A 59 14.85 -29.44 20.86
N LEU A 60 14.21 -28.34 21.27
CA LEU A 60 13.43 -28.29 22.51
C LEU A 60 12.29 -29.31 22.54
N HIS A 61 11.62 -29.55 21.40
CA HIS A 61 10.52 -30.52 21.33
C HIS A 61 10.99 -31.99 21.46
N ARG A 62 12.30 -32.27 21.33
CA ARG A 62 12.90 -33.62 21.47
C ARG A 62 13.59 -33.85 22.82
N TYR A 63 13.98 -32.81 23.54
CA TYR A 63 14.88 -32.92 24.70
C TYR A 63 14.26 -32.37 26.00
N THR A 64 13.29 -33.11 26.55
CA THR A 64 12.85 -32.94 27.95
C THR A 64 13.66 -33.78 28.95
N ASP A 65 14.38 -34.82 28.51
CA ASP A 65 15.25 -35.64 29.37
C ASP A 65 16.53 -36.13 28.66
N GLN A 66 17.69 -35.77 29.22
CA GLN A 66 19.06 -36.34 29.09
C GLN A 66 19.70 -36.63 27.70
N ALA A 67 20.92 -36.10 27.44
CA ALA A 67 22.12 -36.83 26.93
C ALA A 67 23.32 -35.93 26.48
N GLU A 68 24.49 -36.52 26.19
CA GLU A 68 25.67 -35.90 25.57
C GLU A 68 26.13 -36.66 24.29
N PHE A 69 26.41 -36.01 23.13
CA PHE A 69 26.99 -36.68 21.92
C PHE A 69 27.69 -35.73 20.91
N GLY A 70 28.60 -36.25 20.06
CA GLY A 70 29.14 -35.53 18.87
C GLY A 70 30.10 -36.32 17.92
N PHE A 71 30.51 -35.66 16.80
CA PHE A 71 31.70 -35.85 15.89
C PHE A 71 31.41 -35.78 14.34
N ARG A 72 32.46 -35.84 13.49
CA ARG A 72 32.71 -35.00 12.25
C ARG A 72 33.08 -35.83 10.96
N VAL A 73 33.70 -35.30 9.88
CA VAL A 73 33.20 -34.75 8.56
C VAL A 73 34.23 -35.05 7.42
N ARG A 74 33.89 -35.02 6.10
CA ARG A 74 34.75 -34.77 4.88
C ARG A 74 34.13 -35.34 3.56
N THR A 75 34.25 -34.82 2.32
CA THR A 75 34.58 -33.48 1.71
C THR A 75 34.42 -33.51 0.14
N PRO A 76 33.74 -32.57 -0.61
CA PRO A 76 34.39 -31.39 -1.32
C PRO A 76 33.49 -30.11 -1.57
N GLY A 77 34.00 -28.85 -1.71
CA GLY A 77 33.12 -27.64 -1.94
C GLY A 77 33.70 -26.21 -1.78
N ALA A 78 33.26 -25.45 -0.76
CA ALA A 78 33.71 -24.08 -0.40
C ALA A 78 33.98 -23.94 1.13
N GLY A 79 34.47 -22.77 1.58
CA GLY A 79 35.10 -22.55 2.90
C GLY A 79 34.20 -22.63 4.15
N SER A 80 34.81 -22.83 5.35
CA SER A 80 34.09 -23.01 6.62
C SER A 80 34.84 -22.46 7.84
N PHE A 81 34.11 -22.16 8.93
CA PHE A 81 34.65 -21.56 10.18
C PHE A 81 34.22 -22.31 11.47
N ARG A 82 34.69 -21.83 12.64
CA ARG A 82 34.56 -22.46 13.97
C ARG A 82 34.37 -21.40 15.06
N LEU A 83 33.48 -21.62 16.02
CA LEU A 83 33.40 -20.88 17.30
C LEU A 83 33.48 -21.85 18.49
N ASN A 84 33.77 -21.32 19.69
CA ASN A 84 33.84 -22.06 20.95
C ASN A 84 33.01 -21.33 22.03
N CYS A 85 32.33 -22.07 22.91
CA CYS A 85 31.70 -21.57 24.13
C CYS A 85 31.99 -22.53 25.29
N ALA A 86 31.95 -22.03 26.53
CA ALA A 86 32.20 -22.79 27.75
C ALA A 86 31.21 -22.38 28.86
N LEU A 87 30.86 -23.32 29.73
CA LEU A 87 29.99 -23.14 30.90
C LEU A 87 30.54 -24.01 32.04
N GLY A 88 30.49 -23.52 33.28
CA GLY A 88 30.91 -24.25 34.48
C GLY A 88 30.27 -23.69 35.76
N GLU A 89 30.23 -24.47 36.84
CA GLU A 89 29.64 -24.02 38.10
C GLU A 89 30.43 -22.85 38.72
N GLY A 90 29.70 -21.87 39.28
CA GLY A 90 30.29 -20.62 39.78
C GLY A 90 30.51 -19.52 38.72
N THR A 91 30.19 -19.77 37.45
CA THR A 91 30.31 -18.77 36.37
C THR A 91 29.24 -17.69 36.51
N THR A 92 29.64 -16.43 36.75
CA THR A 92 28.72 -15.28 36.66
C THR A 92 28.46 -14.92 35.19
N PRO A 93 27.34 -14.25 34.84
CA PRO A 93 27.06 -13.84 33.45
C PRO A 93 28.20 -13.04 32.79
N ALA A 94 28.95 -12.25 33.57
CA ALA A 94 30.10 -11.50 33.09
C ALA A 94 31.33 -12.35 32.71
N ALA A 95 31.45 -13.58 33.23
CA ALA A 95 32.50 -14.52 32.86
C ALA A 95 32.15 -15.29 31.57
N LEU A 96 30.87 -15.65 31.40
CA LEU A 96 30.33 -16.22 30.16
C LEU A 96 30.50 -15.27 28.97
N ALA A 97 30.28 -13.96 29.19
CA ALA A 97 30.45 -12.92 28.19
C ALA A 97 31.86 -12.83 27.57
N ARG A 98 32.90 -13.35 28.25
CA ARG A 98 34.31 -13.19 27.82
C ARG A 98 34.86 -14.36 26.99
N SER A 99 34.30 -15.57 27.09
CA SER A 99 34.90 -16.77 26.48
C SER A 99 34.48 -17.07 25.03
N VAL A 100 33.63 -16.22 24.43
CA VAL A 100 32.98 -16.48 23.13
C VAL A 100 33.84 -16.08 21.91
N LEU A 101 34.94 -15.33 22.13
CA LEU A 101 35.61 -14.56 21.07
C LEU A 101 37.06 -14.96 20.74
N GLU A 102 37.61 -16.03 21.31
CA GLU A 102 39.02 -16.41 21.13
C GLU A 102 39.21 -17.77 20.43
N GLY A 103 39.73 -17.71 19.19
CA GLY A 103 40.18 -18.88 18.43
C GLY A 103 39.68 -18.95 16.97
N ARG A 104 40.49 -18.43 16.02
CA ARG A 104 40.27 -18.56 14.57
C ARG A 104 41.28 -19.54 13.97
N GLU A 105 40.82 -20.62 13.32
CA GLU A 105 41.68 -21.52 12.53
C GLU A 105 40.95 -21.99 11.26
N PRO A 106 41.59 -21.97 10.08
CA PRO A 106 41.00 -22.47 8.83
C PRO A 106 40.95 -24.01 8.80
N VAL A 107 39.98 -24.56 8.05
CA VAL A 107 39.85 -26.00 7.80
C VAL A 107 39.76 -26.23 6.29
N ALA A 108 40.64 -27.09 5.76
CA ALA A 108 40.83 -27.25 4.32
C ALA A 108 39.60 -27.81 3.56
N GLU A 109 39.55 -27.46 2.27
CA GLU A 109 38.46 -27.72 1.32
C GLU A 109 37.92 -29.14 1.39
N GLY A 110 36.60 -29.36 1.43
CA GLY A 110 35.37 -28.52 1.56
C GLY A 110 34.21 -29.54 1.60
N GLU A 111 32.90 -29.29 1.78
CA GLU A 111 31.90 -30.40 1.72
C GLU A 111 30.76 -30.11 0.74
N GLU A 112 30.05 -31.15 0.22
CA GLU A 112 28.76 -30.93 -0.46
C GLU A 112 27.93 -30.10 0.53
N PRO A 113 27.64 -28.83 0.21
CA PRO A 113 27.26 -27.89 1.23
C PRO A 113 25.84 -28.20 1.69
N ALA A 114 25.67 -28.31 3.01
CA ALA A 114 24.39 -27.95 3.59
C ALA A 114 24.33 -26.42 3.58
N ASP A 115 23.22 -25.86 3.08
CA ASP A 115 22.98 -24.40 3.10
C ASP A 115 23.29 -23.83 4.49
N PHE A 116 22.83 -24.54 5.53
CA PHE A 116 23.07 -24.24 6.94
C PHE A 116 23.09 -25.52 7.80
N GLU A 117 24.07 -25.67 8.70
CA GLU A 117 24.17 -26.78 9.66
C GLU A 117 24.67 -26.28 11.04
N LEU A 118 23.86 -26.44 12.07
CA LEU A 118 24.24 -26.19 13.48
C LEU A 118 24.55 -27.52 14.19
N VAL A 119 25.76 -27.62 14.76
CA VAL A 119 26.26 -28.84 15.41
C VAL A 119 26.70 -28.53 16.84
N LEU A 120 26.03 -29.15 17.82
CA LEU A 120 26.50 -29.21 19.19
C LEU A 120 27.45 -30.40 19.36
N LEU A 121 28.64 -30.16 19.91
CA LEU A 121 29.65 -31.19 20.18
C LEU A 121 30.03 -31.16 21.66
N PRO A 122 30.26 -32.31 22.31
CA PRO A 122 30.71 -32.35 23.68
C PRO A 122 32.24 -32.21 23.68
N ARG A 123 32.78 -31.52 24.68
CA ARG A 123 34.21 -31.57 24.96
C ARG A 123 34.36 -31.79 26.45
N ASN A 124 34.97 -32.91 26.82
CA ASN A 124 35.22 -33.25 28.20
C ASN A 124 36.71 -33.00 28.47
N ASP A 125 37.02 -32.14 29.44
CA ASP A 125 38.42 -31.81 29.81
C ASP A 125 38.88 -32.46 31.12
N GLY A 126 38.05 -33.33 31.70
CA GLY A 126 38.30 -33.99 32.98
C GLY A 126 37.81 -33.20 34.20
N SER A 127 37.30 -31.98 34.02
CA SER A 127 36.72 -31.16 35.08
C SER A 127 35.34 -30.57 34.75
N TYR A 128 35.06 -30.29 33.48
CA TYR A 128 33.78 -29.76 33.01
C TYR A 128 33.27 -30.47 31.74
N VAL A 129 31.95 -30.50 31.62
CA VAL A 129 31.24 -30.92 30.41
C VAL A 129 31.00 -29.69 29.52
N HIS A 130 31.90 -29.44 28.58
CA HIS A 130 31.75 -28.34 27.63
C HIS A 130 30.81 -28.72 26.48
N ARG A 131 30.12 -27.72 25.92
CA ARG A 131 29.32 -27.84 24.68
C ARG A 131 29.84 -26.82 23.65
N ILE A 132 30.50 -27.31 22.62
CA ILE A 132 30.95 -26.52 21.48
C ILE A 132 29.78 -26.36 20.51
N VAL A 133 29.48 -25.13 20.12
CA VAL A 133 28.53 -24.82 19.05
C VAL A 133 29.32 -24.55 17.77
N GLN A 134 29.23 -25.44 16.78
CA GLN A 134 29.78 -25.23 15.44
C GLN A 134 28.64 -24.91 14.48
N LEU A 135 28.75 -23.82 13.74
CA LEU A 135 27.86 -23.48 12.63
C LEU A 135 28.65 -23.62 11.31
N ARG A 136 28.08 -24.33 10.33
CA ARG A 136 28.56 -24.42 8.94
C ARG A 136 27.48 -23.88 8.03
N TYR A 137 27.89 -23.25 6.94
CA TYR A 137 26.98 -22.52 6.07
C TYR A 137 27.58 -22.40 4.67
N ASP A 138 26.73 -22.24 3.66
CA ASP A 138 27.18 -21.86 2.32
C ASP A 138 27.50 -20.35 2.28
N ALA A 139 28.76 -20.01 1.99
CA ALA A 139 29.23 -18.64 1.92
C ALA A 139 28.69 -17.84 0.69
N THR A 140 27.98 -18.50 -0.23
CA THR A 140 27.21 -17.85 -1.31
C THR A 140 25.80 -17.43 -0.85
N LEU A 141 25.29 -18.03 0.22
CA LEU A 141 23.97 -17.73 0.81
C LEU A 141 24.08 -16.85 2.06
N PHE A 142 25.16 -17.00 2.84
CA PHE A 142 25.34 -16.33 4.13
C PHE A 142 26.70 -15.62 4.21
N ASP A 143 26.66 -14.33 4.53
CA ASP A 143 27.85 -13.57 4.90
C ASP A 143 28.31 -13.90 6.35
N GLN A 144 29.55 -13.53 6.67
CA GLN A 144 30.14 -13.81 7.98
C GLN A 144 29.50 -13.01 9.13
N GLU A 145 29.02 -11.80 8.89
CA GLU A 145 28.41 -10.93 9.91
C GLU A 145 27.07 -11.51 10.36
N THR A 146 26.25 -11.92 9.41
CA THR A 146 25.00 -12.64 9.60
C THR A 146 25.21 -13.91 10.43
N VAL A 147 26.23 -14.72 10.14
CA VAL A 147 26.54 -15.93 10.94
C VAL A 147 26.99 -15.61 12.36
N LEU A 148 27.72 -14.52 12.58
CA LEU A 148 28.11 -14.08 13.94
C LEU A 148 26.91 -13.54 14.72
N ARG A 149 25.98 -12.84 14.05
CA ARG A 149 24.70 -12.39 14.62
C ARG A 149 23.86 -13.60 15.08
N LEU A 150 23.72 -14.64 14.24
CA LEU A 150 23.02 -15.89 14.59
C LEU A 150 23.58 -16.59 15.82
N LEU A 151 24.91 -16.68 15.95
CA LEU A 151 25.55 -17.28 17.12
C LEU A 151 25.33 -16.44 18.39
N THR A 152 25.21 -15.11 18.24
CA THR A 152 24.88 -14.20 19.33
C THR A 152 23.41 -14.34 19.76
N HIS A 153 22.49 -14.48 18.81
CA HIS A 153 21.08 -14.79 19.07
C HIS A 153 20.90 -16.15 19.74
N PHE A 154 21.58 -17.18 19.22
CA PHE A 154 21.57 -18.52 19.83
C PHE A 154 22.06 -18.50 21.28
N ARG A 155 23.15 -17.76 21.56
CA ARG A 155 23.65 -17.57 22.93
C ARG A 155 22.58 -16.91 23.80
N THR A 156 22.01 -15.79 23.35
CA THR A 156 20.98 -15.04 24.09
C THR A 156 19.77 -15.91 24.42
N LEU A 157 19.32 -16.70 23.44
CA LEU A 157 18.20 -17.63 23.57
C LEU A 157 18.47 -18.76 24.58
N VAL A 158 19.68 -19.32 24.60
CA VAL A 158 20.09 -20.35 25.57
C VAL A 158 20.27 -19.76 26.97
N GLU A 159 20.90 -18.60 27.10
CA GLU A 159 21.04 -17.87 28.38
C GLU A 159 19.67 -17.58 29.01
N ASP A 160 18.73 -17.11 28.21
CA ASP A 160 17.37 -16.78 28.64
C ASP A 160 16.52 -18.03 28.96
N ALA A 161 16.63 -19.10 28.16
CA ALA A 161 15.97 -20.38 28.43
C ALA A 161 16.46 -21.03 29.73
N LEU A 162 17.77 -20.99 30.00
CA LEU A 162 18.35 -21.51 31.24
C LEU A 162 18.00 -20.65 32.46
N GLY A 163 17.89 -19.32 32.27
CA GLY A 163 17.46 -18.40 33.33
C GLY A 163 15.95 -18.42 33.61
N ARG A 164 15.12 -18.84 32.63
CA ARG A 164 13.65 -18.81 32.70
C ARG A 164 13.00 -20.10 32.11
N PRO A 165 13.29 -21.29 32.65
CA PRO A 165 12.91 -22.57 32.02
C PRO A 165 11.40 -22.80 31.88
N ASP A 166 10.57 -22.19 32.73
CA ASP A 166 9.11 -22.32 32.69
C ASP A 166 8.43 -21.35 31.70
N VAL A 167 9.19 -20.48 31.02
CA VAL A 167 8.65 -19.51 30.06
C VAL A 167 8.33 -20.20 28.73
N PRO A 168 7.15 -19.96 28.12
CA PRO A 168 6.83 -20.48 26.79
C PRO A 168 7.91 -20.12 25.76
N VAL A 169 8.25 -21.05 24.88
CA VAL A 169 9.32 -20.88 23.86
C VAL A 169 9.15 -19.60 23.04
N SER A 170 7.90 -19.23 22.72
CA SER A 170 7.51 -18.01 22.02
C SER A 170 7.71 -16.69 22.80
N ARG A 171 8.22 -16.75 24.03
CA ARG A 171 8.54 -15.61 24.90
C ARG A 171 10.01 -15.63 25.38
N LEU A 172 10.83 -16.51 24.81
CA LEU A 172 12.26 -16.50 25.02
C LEU A 172 12.93 -15.42 24.16
N ARG A 173 13.99 -14.81 24.67
CA ARG A 173 14.64 -13.65 24.06
C ARG A 173 15.66 -14.10 23.00
N LEU A 174 15.40 -13.76 21.74
CA LEU A 174 16.34 -13.99 20.64
C LEU A 174 17.28 -12.80 20.42
N LEU A 175 16.75 -11.57 20.46
CA LEU A 175 17.51 -10.33 20.31
C LEU A 175 18.32 -10.03 21.58
N THR A 176 19.55 -9.58 21.41
CA THR A 176 20.33 -8.98 22.51
C THR A 176 19.66 -7.72 23.05
N ASP A 177 19.98 -7.30 24.27
CA ASP A 177 19.45 -6.04 24.84
C ASP A 177 19.73 -4.82 23.93
N GLY A 178 20.88 -4.79 23.24
CA GLY A 178 21.22 -3.72 22.29
C GLY A 178 20.46 -3.78 20.97
N GLU A 179 20.08 -4.97 20.47
CA GLU A 179 19.20 -5.10 19.30
C GLU A 179 17.75 -4.78 19.67
N LEU A 180 17.30 -5.24 20.83
CA LEU A 180 15.97 -4.95 21.35
C LEU A 180 15.81 -3.44 21.59
N ARG A 181 16.80 -2.78 22.19
CA ARG A 181 16.79 -1.32 22.35
C ARG A 181 16.76 -0.59 21.00
N ARG A 182 17.59 -0.99 20.02
CA ARG A 182 17.59 -0.36 18.69
C ARG A 182 16.26 -0.48 17.97
N THR A 183 15.68 -1.68 17.97
CA THR A 183 14.39 -1.96 17.30
C THR A 183 13.20 -1.32 18.01
N LEU A 184 13.18 -1.29 19.35
CA LEU A 184 12.05 -0.75 20.12
C LEU A 184 12.10 0.75 20.37
N VAL A 185 13.30 1.29 20.60
CA VAL A 185 13.53 2.66 21.08
C VAL A 185 14.31 3.47 20.06
N ASP A 186 15.56 3.11 19.74
CA ASP A 186 16.45 4.04 19.03
C ASP A 186 15.99 4.33 17.57
N TRP A 187 15.37 3.36 16.87
CA TRP A 187 14.75 3.58 15.55
C TRP A 187 13.35 4.20 15.61
N ASN A 188 12.78 4.33 16.81
CA ASN A 188 11.43 4.84 17.10
C ASN A 188 11.45 6.12 17.96
N ASP A 189 12.64 6.70 18.18
CA ASP A 189 12.83 8.00 18.83
C ASP A 189 12.57 9.13 17.81
N THR A 190 11.29 9.28 17.48
CA THR A 190 10.78 10.22 16.48
C THR A 190 10.07 11.42 17.09
N ALA A 191 10.21 11.65 18.39
CA ALA A 191 9.56 12.74 19.10
C ALA A 191 9.98 14.10 18.52
N ALA A 192 9.01 14.91 18.11
CA ALA A 192 9.25 16.21 17.51
C ALA A 192 8.17 17.23 17.88
N GLU A 193 8.60 18.43 18.27
CA GLU A 193 7.69 19.57 18.44
C GLU A 193 7.24 20.06 17.06
N LEU A 194 5.97 19.80 16.74
CA LEU A 194 5.33 20.18 15.48
C LEU A 194 4.00 20.89 15.79
N PRO A 195 3.51 21.80 14.92
CA PRO A 195 2.24 22.50 15.09
C PRO A 195 1.02 21.58 14.81
N HIS A 196 0.87 20.53 15.63
CA HIS A 196 -0.20 19.53 15.59
C HIS A 196 -1.31 19.74 16.64
N GLU A 197 -1.10 20.60 17.64
CA GLU A 197 -2.16 21.04 18.58
C GLU A 197 -2.98 22.21 18.01
N ARG A 198 -3.46 22.02 16.78
CA ARG A 198 -4.43 22.88 16.08
C ARG A 198 -5.24 22.04 15.09
N CYS A 199 -6.34 22.59 14.61
CA CYS A 199 -7.22 21.97 13.63
C CYS A 199 -6.82 22.31 12.18
N LEU A 200 -7.34 21.55 11.23
CA LEU A 200 -7.02 21.68 9.80
C LEU A 200 -7.55 22.99 9.19
N HIS A 201 -8.73 23.44 9.65
CA HIS A 201 -9.33 24.69 9.20
C HIS A 201 -8.60 25.92 9.77
N GLU A 202 -8.17 25.88 11.04
CA GLU A 202 -7.38 26.93 11.68
C GLU A 202 -6.07 27.20 10.93
N ALA A 203 -5.39 26.14 10.47
CA ALA A 203 -4.18 26.26 9.65
C ALA A 203 -4.43 26.92 8.28
N PHE A 204 -5.66 26.90 7.76
CA PHE A 204 -6.07 27.64 6.56
C PHE A 204 -6.48 29.09 6.89
N GLU A 205 -7.19 29.29 8.00
CA GLU A 205 -7.61 30.60 8.52
C GLU A 205 -6.40 31.51 8.78
N GLU A 206 -5.34 30.98 9.39
CA GLU A 206 -4.08 31.71 9.57
C GLU A 206 -3.51 32.25 8.25
N ARG A 207 -3.61 31.48 7.15
CA ARG A 207 -3.13 31.89 5.83
C ARG A 207 -4.05 32.92 5.18
N ALA A 208 -5.36 32.72 5.29
CA ALA A 208 -6.35 33.68 4.80
C ALA A 208 -6.30 35.02 5.55
N ALA A 209 -5.96 35.03 6.83
CA ALA A 209 -5.74 36.25 7.60
C ALA A 209 -4.41 36.93 7.26
N ALA A 210 -3.33 36.17 7.06
CA ALA A 210 -2.00 36.71 6.79
C ALA A 210 -1.80 37.18 5.34
N ALA A 211 -2.43 36.52 4.37
CA ALA A 211 -2.29 36.79 2.94
C ALA A 211 -3.60 36.50 2.19
N PRO A 212 -4.68 37.28 2.41
CA PRO A 212 -5.99 37.01 1.82
C PRO A 212 -5.96 36.97 0.28
N GLU A 213 -5.17 37.84 -0.36
CA GLU A 213 -5.04 37.95 -1.82
C GLU A 213 -4.11 36.88 -2.44
N ALA A 214 -3.49 35.99 -1.65
CA ALA A 214 -2.69 34.91 -2.18
C ALA A 214 -3.59 33.88 -2.86
N VAL A 215 -3.13 33.26 -3.96
CA VAL A 215 -3.91 32.24 -4.69
C VAL A 215 -3.87 30.91 -3.94
N ALA A 216 -5.04 30.34 -3.63
CA ALA A 216 -5.20 29.03 -2.99
C ALA A 216 -5.51 27.93 -4.01
N LEU A 217 -6.26 28.24 -5.08
CA LEU A 217 -6.71 27.28 -6.10
C LEU A 217 -6.58 27.88 -7.50
N ILE A 218 -6.24 27.03 -8.48
CA ILE A 218 -6.16 27.39 -9.90
C ILE A 218 -6.85 26.30 -10.74
N ARG A 219 -7.75 26.70 -11.65
CA ARG A 219 -8.37 25.84 -12.66
C ARG A 219 -8.42 26.59 -14.00
N GLY A 220 -7.57 26.20 -14.95
CA GLY A 220 -7.46 26.92 -16.22
C GLY A 220 -7.03 28.38 -16.01
N ALA A 221 -7.90 29.33 -16.37
CA ALA A 221 -7.70 30.76 -16.14
C ALA A 221 -8.40 31.30 -14.88
N GLU A 222 -9.10 30.44 -14.13
CA GLU A 222 -9.79 30.78 -12.89
C GLU A 222 -8.83 30.60 -11.71
N GLU A 223 -8.58 31.67 -10.95
CA GLU A 223 -7.83 31.64 -9.69
C GLU A 223 -8.78 32.01 -8.55
N TRP A 224 -8.70 31.29 -7.43
CA TRP A 224 -9.41 31.63 -6.19
C TRP A 224 -8.38 31.95 -5.10
N THR A 225 -8.57 33.06 -4.42
CA THR A 225 -7.70 33.50 -3.33
C THR A 225 -8.02 32.81 -2.00
N TYR A 226 -7.07 32.83 -1.06
CA TYR A 226 -7.31 32.35 0.31
C TYR A 226 -8.49 33.08 0.99
N GLY A 227 -8.62 34.39 0.77
CA GLY A 227 -9.72 35.21 1.29
C GLY A 227 -11.08 34.77 0.75
N GLU A 228 -11.19 34.55 -0.57
CA GLU A 228 -12.44 34.11 -1.23
C GLU A 228 -12.86 32.70 -0.78
N VAL A 229 -11.92 31.76 -0.74
CA VAL A 229 -12.17 30.38 -0.27
C VAL A 229 -12.58 30.39 1.20
N ASN A 230 -11.89 31.14 2.05
CA ASN A 230 -12.22 31.23 3.48
C ASN A 230 -13.61 31.84 3.70
N ALA A 231 -13.90 32.95 3.01
CA ALA A 231 -15.20 33.61 3.05
C ALA A 231 -16.35 32.68 2.60
N ALA A 232 -16.17 31.92 1.51
CA ALA A 232 -17.16 30.97 1.04
C ALA A 232 -17.36 29.81 2.04
N ALA A 233 -16.27 29.25 2.58
CA ALA A 233 -16.32 28.19 3.57
C ALA A 233 -17.01 28.63 4.88
N ASN A 234 -16.74 29.86 5.34
CA ASN A 234 -17.37 30.46 6.51
C ASN A 234 -18.88 30.64 6.37
N ARG A 235 -19.34 31.03 5.18
CA ARG A 235 -20.78 31.13 4.89
C ARG A 235 -21.45 29.76 4.86
N LEU A 236 -20.84 28.79 4.17
CA LEU A 236 -21.31 27.40 4.13
C LEU A 236 -21.36 26.77 5.53
N ALA A 237 -20.34 26.99 6.36
CA ALA A 237 -20.28 26.47 7.73
C ALA A 237 -21.47 26.95 8.60
N ARG A 238 -21.85 28.23 8.49
CA ARG A 238 -23.03 28.78 9.19
C ARG A 238 -24.33 28.13 8.70
N HIS A 239 -24.46 27.91 7.39
CA HIS A 239 -25.61 27.23 6.82
C HIS A 239 -25.72 25.77 7.27
N LEU A 240 -24.61 25.01 7.24
CA LEU A 240 -24.55 23.63 7.70
C LEU A 240 -24.91 23.48 9.18
N ARG A 241 -24.49 24.42 10.04
CA ARG A 241 -24.92 24.48 11.45
C ARG A 241 -26.44 24.61 11.59
N GLY A 242 -27.07 25.45 10.78
CA GLY A 242 -28.53 25.57 10.71
C GLY A 242 -29.25 24.28 10.27
N LEU A 243 -28.54 23.34 9.65
CA LEU A 243 -29.03 22.04 9.20
C LEU A 243 -28.60 20.86 10.12
N GLY A 244 -28.01 21.14 11.28
CA GLY A 244 -27.63 20.11 12.27
C GLY A 244 -26.18 19.62 12.19
N ALA A 245 -25.31 20.27 11.43
CA ALA A 245 -23.87 20.07 11.57
C ALA A 245 -23.34 20.72 12.87
N GLY A 246 -22.31 20.14 13.46
CA GLY A 246 -21.72 20.59 14.72
C GLY A 246 -20.62 19.64 15.24
N VAL A 247 -20.09 19.97 16.42
CA VAL A 247 -19.03 19.19 17.11
C VAL A 247 -19.47 17.74 17.28
N GLY A 248 -18.60 16.80 16.88
CA GLY A 248 -18.92 15.37 16.91
C GLY A 248 -20.00 14.93 15.92
N GLY A 249 -20.39 15.78 14.97
CA GLY A 249 -21.25 15.46 13.82
C GLY A 249 -20.46 14.99 12.59
N ARG A 250 -21.16 14.52 11.55
CA ARG A 250 -20.60 14.15 10.24
C ARG A 250 -21.45 14.72 9.10
N VAL A 251 -20.78 15.19 8.05
CA VAL A 251 -21.41 15.70 6.83
C VAL A 251 -20.78 15.01 5.62
N GLY A 252 -21.62 14.45 4.74
CA GLY A 252 -21.16 13.84 3.49
C GLY A 252 -20.76 14.91 2.47
N ILE A 253 -19.72 14.64 1.67
CA ILE A 253 -19.33 15.49 0.54
C ILE A 253 -19.30 14.64 -0.72
N CYS A 254 -20.28 14.82 -1.61
CA CYS A 254 -20.41 14.14 -2.89
C CYS A 254 -20.07 15.11 -4.02
N LEU A 255 -18.77 15.31 -4.26
CA LEU A 255 -18.20 16.24 -5.24
C LEU A 255 -16.97 15.65 -5.93
N ASP A 256 -16.83 15.94 -7.22
CA ASP A 256 -15.57 15.77 -7.95
C ASP A 256 -14.50 16.79 -7.50
N ARG A 257 -13.25 16.61 -7.96
CA ARG A 257 -12.20 17.62 -7.80
C ARG A 257 -12.59 18.94 -8.47
N SER A 258 -12.85 19.97 -7.66
CA SER A 258 -13.18 21.32 -8.10
C SER A 258 -12.82 22.36 -7.03
N PRO A 259 -12.83 23.68 -7.32
CA PRO A 259 -12.62 24.71 -6.29
C PRO A 259 -13.63 24.61 -5.15
N GLU A 260 -14.88 24.27 -5.48
CA GLU A 260 -15.97 24.11 -4.53
C GLU A 260 -15.76 22.92 -3.56
N LEU A 261 -14.92 21.93 -3.90
CA LEU A 261 -14.56 20.84 -2.98
C LEU A 261 -13.79 21.34 -1.76
N LEU A 262 -12.82 22.25 -1.94
CA LEU A 262 -12.07 22.82 -0.81
C LEU A 262 -12.99 23.69 0.07
N VAL A 263 -13.88 24.46 -0.55
CA VAL A 263 -14.92 25.23 0.15
C VAL A 263 -15.83 24.30 0.97
N ALA A 264 -16.24 23.16 0.40
CA ALA A 264 -17.05 22.16 1.10
C ALA A 264 -16.31 21.53 2.29
N VAL A 265 -15.06 21.08 2.09
CA VAL A 265 -14.22 20.48 3.14
C VAL A 265 -14.01 21.47 4.29
N LEU A 266 -13.55 22.69 4.00
CA LEU A 266 -13.35 23.73 5.01
C LEU A 266 -14.67 24.13 5.68
N GLY A 267 -15.76 24.27 4.93
CA GLY A 267 -17.08 24.62 5.47
C GLY A 267 -17.63 23.56 6.43
N VAL A 268 -17.41 22.27 6.14
CA VAL A 268 -17.76 21.18 7.07
C VAL A 268 -16.91 21.24 8.33
N LEU A 269 -15.59 21.37 8.20
CA LEU A 269 -14.69 21.46 9.36
C LEU A 269 -15.01 22.68 10.26
N LYS A 270 -15.21 23.85 9.66
CA LYS A 270 -15.62 25.11 10.34
C LYS A 270 -17.02 25.03 10.96
N SER A 271 -17.92 24.20 10.43
CA SER A 271 -19.22 23.93 11.08
C SER A 271 -19.06 23.15 12.39
N GLY A 272 -17.93 22.45 12.56
CA GLY A 272 -17.58 21.62 13.70
C GLY A 272 -17.66 20.12 13.43
N SER A 273 -18.07 19.71 12.22
CA SER A 273 -18.26 18.30 11.86
C SER A 273 -17.07 17.72 11.11
N ALA A 274 -16.91 16.40 11.22
CA ALA A 274 -16.02 15.64 10.36
C ALA A 274 -16.63 15.49 8.95
N TYR A 275 -15.82 15.58 7.90
CA TYR A 275 -16.31 15.31 6.55
C TYR A 275 -16.22 13.82 6.17
N VAL A 276 -17.16 13.37 5.35
CA VAL A 276 -17.20 12.00 4.80
C VAL A 276 -17.20 12.11 3.28
N PRO A 277 -16.07 11.88 2.59
CA PRO A 277 -16.04 11.96 1.13
C PRO A 277 -16.83 10.80 0.52
N LEU A 278 -17.60 11.12 -0.53
CA LEU A 278 -18.46 10.22 -1.28
C LEU A 278 -18.08 10.40 -2.76
N ASP A 279 -17.46 9.38 -3.37
CA ASP A 279 -17.04 9.45 -4.76
C ASP A 279 -18.27 9.37 -5.71
N PRO A 280 -18.53 10.36 -6.58
CA PRO A 280 -19.69 10.34 -7.48
C PRO A 280 -19.61 9.29 -8.60
N ASP A 281 -18.43 8.70 -8.86
CA ASP A 281 -18.27 7.54 -9.74
C ASP A 281 -18.75 6.22 -9.06
N TYR A 282 -19.05 6.22 -7.75
CA TYR A 282 -19.53 5.01 -7.06
C TYR A 282 -21.03 4.72 -7.33
N PRO A 283 -21.44 3.43 -7.28
CA PRO A 283 -22.86 3.08 -7.38
C PRO A 283 -23.70 3.70 -6.27
N GLU A 284 -24.91 4.15 -6.61
CA GLU A 284 -25.89 4.79 -5.70
C GLU A 284 -26.07 4.01 -4.38
N GLN A 285 -26.25 2.69 -4.46
CA GLN A 285 -26.43 1.82 -3.29
C GLN A 285 -25.20 1.83 -2.35
N ARG A 286 -24.00 1.96 -2.90
CA ARG A 286 -22.75 2.06 -2.12
C ARG A 286 -22.67 3.41 -1.40
N ILE A 287 -23.03 4.50 -2.08
CA ILE A 287 -23.09 5.84 -1.48
C ILE A 287 -24.13 5.86 -0.34
N ALA A 288 -25.32 5.32 -0.57
CA ALA A 288 -26.36 5.21 0.46
C ALA A 288 -25.91 4.37 1.68
N ALA A 289 -25.19 3.27 1.45
CA ALA A 289 -24.61 2.46 2.52
C ALA A 289 -23.52 3.21 3.32
N MET A 290 -22.64 3.97 2.66
CA MET A 290 -21.61 4.80 3.32
C MET A 290 -22.23 5.93 4.15
N VAL A 291 -23.23 6.62 3.62
CA VAL A 291 -23.99 7.68 4.30
C VAL A 291 -24.71 7.15 5.54
N THR A 292 -25.36 5.99 5.41
CA THR A 292 -26.04 5.31 6.53
C THR A 292 -25.04 4.83 7.58
N GLY A 293 -23.96 4.18 7.16
CA GLY A 293 -22.91 3.63 8.03
C GLY A 293 -22.03 4.68 8.73
N THR A 294 -22.19 5.97 8.41
CA THR A 294 -21.53 7.08 9.10
C THR A 294 -22.48 8.05 9.79
N SER A 295 -23.80 7.80 9.73
CA SER A 295 -24.83 8.67 10.30
C SER A 295 -24.62 10.15 9.92
N CYS A 296 -24.38 10.43 8.64
CA CYS A 296 -24.28 11.80 8.14
C CYS A 296 -25.60 12.56 8.35
N ALA A 297 -25.51 13.77 8.89
CA ALA A 297 -26.68 14.64 9.10
C ALA A 297 -27.16 15.28 7.78
N VAL A 298 -26.21 15.71 6.96
CA VAL A 298 -26.39 16.47 5.72
C VAL A 298 -25.40 15.95 4.68
N ILE A 299 -25.71 16.14 3.39
CA ILE A 299 -24.78 15.88 2.27
C ILE A 299 -24.60 17.18 1.48
N VAL A 300 -23.36 17.59 1.27
CA VAL A 300 -22.97 18.67 0.34
C VAL A 300 -22.69 18.06 -1.03
N SER A 301 -23.26 18.62 -2.09
CA SER A 301 -23.08 18.16 -3.46
C SER A 301 -23.24 19.32 -4.47
N ARG A 302 -23.38 19.00 -5.76
CA ARG A 302 -23.63 19.94 -6.86
C ARG A 302 -24.75 19.41 -7.74
N SER A 303 -25.49 20.30 -8.40
CA SER A 303 -26.46 19.89 -9.40
C SER A 303 -25.83 19.04 -10.51
N GLY A 304 -26.56 18.02 -10.94
CA GLY A 304 -26.08 16.96 -11.83
C GLY A 304 -25.79 15.64 -11.12
N PHE A 305 -25.40 15.64 -9.83
CA PHE A 305 -25.18 14.40 -9.07
C PHE A 305 -26.45 13.84 -8.40
N GLY A 306 -27.58 14.54 -8.44
CA GLY A 306 -28.81 14.16 -7.72
C GLY A 306 -29.32 12.73 -7.98
N SER A 307 -29.08 12.15 -9.17
CA SER A 307 -29.43 10.75 -9.45
C SER A 307 -28.54 9.72 -8.75
N ARG A 308 -27.28 10.07 -8.42
CA ARG A 308 -26.38 9.26 -7.57
C ARG A 308 -26.80 9.28 -6.10
N LEU A 309 -27.63 10.25 -5.73
CA LEU A 309 -28.11 10.52 -4.37
C LEU A 309 -29.63 10.27 -4.24
N ALA A 310 -30.25 9.53 -5.16
CA ALA A 310 -31.69 9.23 -5.05
C ALA A 310 -32.02 8.30 -3.87
N GLY A 311 -31.10 7.38 -3.53
CA GLY A 311 -31.22 6.45 -2.41
C GLY A 311 -30.79 6.96 -1.02
N VAL A 312 -30.41 8.24 -0.86
CA VAL A 312 -30.11 8.81 0.47
C VAL A 312 -31.32 9.53 1.06
N GLY A 313 -31.55 9.38 2.37
CA GLY A 313 -32.66 10.02 3.09
C GLY A 313 -32.33 11.41 3.67
N GLN A 314 -31.06 11.81 3.60
CA GLN A 314 -30.51 13.02 4.19
C GLN A 314 -30.83 14.27 3.36
N ARG A 315 -30.85 15.45 4.00
CA ARG A 315 -30.91 16.73 3.27
C ARG A 315 -29.63 16.88 2.42
N ILE A 316 -29.83 17.08 1.12
CA ILE A 316 -28.77 17.46 0.18
C ILE A 316 -28.72 18.99 0.09
N VAL A 317 -27.53 19.56 0.14
CA VAL A 317 -27.22 20.97 -0.17
C VAL A 317 -26.47 20.99 -1.50
N GLU A 318 -27.11 21.49 -2.56
CA GLU A 318 -26.50 21.62 -3.89
C GLU A 318 -25.80 22.98 -3.99
N LEU A 319 -24.46 23.03 -3.88
CA LEU A 319 -23.68 24.27 -3.72
C LEU A 319 -23.94 25.35 -4.78
N ASP A 320 -24.33 24.96 -5.98
CA ASP A 320 -24.65 25.84 -7.10
C ASP A 320 -26.11 26.32 -7.12
N ARG A 321 -27.08 25.47 -6.74
CA ARG A 321 -28.50 25.83 -6.69
C ARG A 321 -28.92 26.49 -5.38
N ASP A 322 -28.42 25.98 -4.25
CA ASP A 322 -28.68 26.48 -2.91
C ASP A 322 -27.77 27.67 -2.55
N ALA A 323 -26.93 28.17 -3.47
CA ALA A 323 -25.99 29.28 -3.23
C ALA A 323 -26.64 30.50 -2.55
N ALA A 324 -27.84 30.89 -3.00
CA ALA A 324 -28.59 32.01 -2.44
C ALA A 324 -29.05 31.80 -0.98
N LEU A 325 -29.09 30.56 -0.48
CA LEU A 325 -29.46 30.25 0.91
C LEU A 325 -28.34 30.57 1.92
N TRP A 326 -27.13 30.85 1.44
CA TRP A 326 -25.95 31.09 2.29
C TRP A 326 -25.01 32.20 1.79
N ALA A 327 -25.16 32.70 0.55
CA ALA A 327 -24.33 33.76 -0.01
C ALA A 327 -24.29 35.05 0.83
N ASP A 328 -25.40 35.42 1.47
CA ASP A 328 -25.52 36.63 2.31
C ASP A 328 -25.11 36.42 3.77
N ALA A 329 -24.69 35.21 4.16
CA ALA A 329 -24.20 34.96 5.51
C ALA A 329 -22.89 35.74 5.79
N PRO A 330 -22.57 36.06 7.06
CA PRO A 330 -21.30 36.69 7.40
C PRO A 330 -20.10 35.88 6.90
N ALA A 331 -19.10 36.58 6.35
CA ALA A 331 -17.92 35.98 5.71
C ALA A 331 -16.74 35.74 6.66
N GLY A 332 -16.72 36.37 7.84
CA GLY A 332 -15.67 36.20 8.85
C GLY A 332 -15.70 34.81 9.49
N ASP A 333 -14.61 34.43 10.17
CA ASP A 333 -14.43 33.07 10.68
C ASP A 333 -15.49 32.60 11.68
N VAL A 334 -15.59 31.28 11.81
CA VAL A 334 -16.57 30.57 12.62
C VAL A 334 -15.81 29.83 13.70
N ASP A 335 -16.04 30.18 14.97
CA ASP A 335 -15.60 29.33 16.08
C ASP A 335 -16.23 27.95 15.91
N SER A 336 -15.41 26.96 15.56
CA SER A 336 -15.83 25.60 15.22
C SER A 336 -16.26 24.80 16.46
N GLY A 337 -15.77 25.17 17.65
CA GLY A 337 -15.91 24.41 18.89
C GLY A 337 -15.14 23.07 18.91
N VAL A 338 -14.25 22.84 17.93
CA VAL A 338 -13.55 21.56 17.72
C VAL A 338 -12.13 21.62 18.29
N ALA A 339 -11.74 20.61 19.06
CA ALA A 339 -10.37 20.47 19.55
C ALA A 339 -9.51 19.59 18.61
N PRO A 340 -8.17 19.66 18.67
CA PRO A 340 -7.28 18.79 17.89
C PRO A 340 -7.46 17.28 18.17
N GLY A 341 -8.13 16.91 19.26
CA GLY A 341 -8.50 15.53 19.58
C GLY A 341 -9.74 15.00 18.87
N ASP A 342 -10.56 15.87 18.28
CA ASP A 342 -11.82 15.52 17.62
C ASP A 342 -11.61 15.03 16.17
N LEU A 343 -12.68 14.47 15.60
CA LEU A 343 -12.67 13.90 14.25
C LEU A 343 -12.58 14.98 13.17
N ALA A 344 -11.62 14.83 12.27
CA ALA A 344 -11.47 15.63 11.06
C ALA A 344 -12.26 15.04 9.88
N TYR A 345 -12.14 13.73 9.67
CA TYR A 345 -12.80 13.04 8.57
C TYR A 345 -13.05 11.55 8.85
N VAL A 346 -13.94 10.97 8.05
CA VAL A 346 -14.17 9.52 8.00
C VAL A 346 -14.02 9.04 6.56
N ILE A 347 -12.91 8.36 6.25
CA ILE A 347 -12.67 7.76 4.93
C ILE A 347 -13.05 6.28 4.96
N HIS A 348 -13.65 5.79 3.88
CA HIS A 348 -14.03 4.39 3.75
C HIS A 348 -12.98 3.60 2.98
N THR A 349 -12.53 2.47 3.52
CA THR A 349 -11.74 1.48 2.79
C THR A 349 -12.57 0.24 2.43
N SER A 350 -12.06 -0.59 1.53
CA SER A 350 -12.67 -1.88 1.21
C SER A 350 -12.72 -2.79 2.45
N GLY A 351 -13.73 -3.65 2.54
CA GLY A 351 -13.99 -4.49 3.72
C GLY A 351 -14.16 -5.97 3.40
N SER A 352 -13.39 -6.81 4.08
CA SER A 352 -13.40 -8.28 3.95
C SER A 352 -14.79 -8.95 4.11
N THR A 353 -15.74 -8.29 4.78
CA THR A 353 -17.12 -8.75 4.96
C THR A 353 -18.10 -8.34 3.85
N GLY A 354 -17.64 -7.59 2.83
CA GLY A 354 -18.48 -7.08 1.74
C GLY A 354 -18.94 -5.63 1.90
N ALA A 355 -18.73 -5.00 3.06
CA ALA A 355 -19.17 -3.65 3.35
C ALA A 355 -17.98 -2.69 3.57
N PRO A 356 -18.03 -1.43 3.08
CA PRO A 356 -16.97 -0.45 3.31
C PRO A 356 -16.70 -0.19 4.81
N LYS A 357 -15.43 -0.07 5.19
CA LYS A 357 -14.97 0.16 6.57
C LYS A 357 -14.79 1.66 6.83
N PRO A 358 -15.62 2.35 7.65
CA PRO A 358 -15.46 3.76 7.96
C PRO A 358 -14.32 3.99 8.98
N ILE A 359 -13.21 4.59 8.57
CA ILE A 359 -12.04 4.85 9.44
C ILE A 359 -12.10 6.30 9.96
N ALA A 360 -12.12 6.49 11.27
CA ALA A 360 -12.33 7.79 11.91
C ALA A 360 -11.02 8.46 12.34
N LEU A 361 -10.60 9.51 11.61
CA LEU A 361 -9.32 10.22 11.80
C LEU A 361 -9.51 11.53 12.59
N ARG A 362 -8.52 11.85 13.43
CA ARG A 362 -8.50 13.04 14.29
C ARG A 362 -7.65 14.16 13.70
N HIS A 363 -7.98 15.41 14.02
CA HIS A 363 -7.22 16.58 13.57
C HIS A 363 -5.72 16.48 13.87
N ARG A 364 -5.32 16.16 15.10
CA ARG A 364 -3.91 16.09 15.53
C ARG A 364 -3.03 15.14 14.71
N GLY A 365 -3.52 13.95 14.36
CA GLY A 365 -2.73 12.94 13.65
C GLY A 365 -2.44 13.39 12.21
N VAL A 366 -3.46 13.95 11.56
CA VAL A 366 -3.38 14.51 10.21
C VAL A 366 -2.50 15.77 10.20
N MET A 367 -2.67 16.67 11.17
CA MET A 367 -1.84 17.87 11.29
C MET A 367 -0.37 17.55 11.59
N ASN A 368 -0.08 16.51 12.37
CA ASN A 368 1.28 16.02 12.57
C ASN A 368 1.90 15.51 11.26
N ASN A 369 1.17 14.70 10.48
CA ASN A 369 1.63 14.22 9.17
C ASN A 369 1.96 15.39 8.21
N ILE A 370 1.04 16.35 8.10
CA ILE A 370 1.20 17.56 7.27
C ILE A 370 2.39 18.40 7.75
N ALA A 371 2.53 18.60 9.06
CA ALA A 371 3.59 19.42 9.63
C ALA A 371 4.99 18.81 9.43
N ASP A 372 5.14 17.48 9.59
CA ASP A 372 6.39 16.78 9.30
C ASP A 372 6.80 16.96 7.83
N LEU A 373 5.92 16.61 6.88
CA LEU A 373 6.20 16.75 5.45
C LEU A 373 6.53 18.20 5.05
N ASN A 374 5.72 19.16 5.50
CA ASN A 374 5.93 20.57 5.16
C ASN A 374 7.24 21.11 5.75
N SER A 375 7.58 20.75 7.00
CA SER A 375 8.83 21.17 7.64
C SER A 375 10.05 20.49 7.02
N ARG A 376 9.96 19.20 6.74
CA ARG A 376 11.06 18.36 6.21
C ARG A 376 11.47 18.76 4.79
N TYR A 377 10.50 19.18 3.97
CA TYR A 377 10.72 19.53 2.56
C TYR A 377 10.53 21.03 2.27
N SER A 378 10.50 21.87 3.31
CA SER A 378 10.36 23.33 3.23
C SER A 378 9.20 23.75 2.31
N VAL A 379 8.04 23.13 2.46
CA VAL A 379 6.83 23.47 1.68
C VAL A 379 6.27 24.81 2.19
N GLY A 380 5.94 25.72 1.26
CA GLY A 380 5.54 27.08 1.61
C GLY A 380 4.75 27.81 0.51
N PRO A 381 4.58 29.15 0.62
CA PRO A 381 3.74 29.92 -0.30
C PRO A 381 4.22 29.98 -1.76
N GLY A 382 5.46 29.59 -2.04
CA GLY A 382 5.96 29.46 -3.41
C GLY A 382 5.57 28.14 -4.09
N ASP A 383 4.96 27.19 -3.36
CA ASP A 383 4.71 25.84 -3.84
C ASP A 383 3.34 25.65 -4.48
N ARG A 384 3.31 24.73 -5.44
CA ARG A 384 2.12 24.36 -6.21
C ARG A 384 2.04 22.85 -6.37
N VAL A 385 0.87 22.26 -6.12
CA VAL A 385 0.59 20.83 -6.36
C VAL A 385 -0.43 20.67 -7.49
N LEU A 386 -0.27 19.64 -8.32
CA LEU A 386 -1.33 19.19 -9.21
C LEU A 386 -2.17 18.13 -8.48
N ALA A 387 -3.44 18.42 -8.18
CA ALA A 387 -4.30 17.50 -7.44
C ALA A 387 -4.91 16.42 -8.34
N LEU A 388 -4.52 15.16 -8.11
CA LEU A 388 -4.89 14.01 -8.94
C LEU A 388 -5.63 12.91 -8.17
N SER A 389 -5.50 12.86 -6.84
CA SER A 389 -6.11 11.85 -5.99
C SER A 389 -7.64 11.95 -5.97
N SER A 390 -8.37 10.83 -5.88
CA SER A 390 -9.82 10.91 -5.60
C SER A 390 -10.04 11.56 -4.23
N PRO A 391 -11.04 12.44 -4.06
CA PRO A 391 -11.42 12.97 -2.75
C PRO A 391 -11.75 11.90 -1.70
N SER A 392 -12.05 10.67 -2.14
CA SER A 392 -12.29 9.51 -1.26
C SER A 392 -11.02 8.76 -0.83
N PHE A 393 -9.83 9.21 -1.25
CA PHE A 393 -8.55 8.70 -0.75
C PHE A 393 -7.81 9.73 0.11
N ASP A 394 -7.17 9.25 1.16
CA ASP A 394 -6.43 10.06 2.14
C ASP A 394 -5.26 10.86 1.54
N MET A 395 -4.68 10.42 0.42
CA MET A 395 -3.69 11.22 -0.32
C MET A 395 -4.22 12.62 -0.73
N SER A 396 -5.53 12.77 -1.02
CA SER A 396 -6.10 14.07 -1.37
C SER A 396 -6.11 15.05 -0.18
N VAL A 397 -6.04 14.55 1.06
CA VAL A 397 -5.96 15.39 2.27
C VAL A 397 -4.68 16.22 2.23
N TYR A 398 -3.56 15.65 1.81
CA TYR A 398 -2.31 16.39 1.65
C TYR A 398 -2.36 17.35 0.46
N GLU A 399 -2.94 16.94 -0.68
CA GLU A 399 -3.11 17.82 -1.85
C GLU A 399 -3.90 19.10 -1.49
N PHE A 400 -5.04 18.95 -0.81
CA PHE A 400 -5.97 20.06 -0.55
C PHE A 400 -5.73 20.81 0.75
N LEU A 401 -5.39 20.13 1.85
CA LEU A 401 -5.21 20.75 3.17
C LEU A 401 -3.73 20.85 3.56
N GLY A 402 -2.92 19.86 3.16
CA GLY A 402 -1.47 19.84 3.44
C GLY A 402 -0.71 20.99 2.79
N LEU A 403 -0.90 21.17 1.48
CA LEU A 403 -0.27 22.28 0.76
C LEU A 403 -0.81 23.64 1.20
N THR A 404 -2.12 23.77 1.43
CA THR A 404 -2.70 25.07 1.78
C THR A 404 -2.38 25.52 3.20
N ALA A 405 -2.18 24.59 4.15
CA ALA A 405 -1.65 24.93 5.48
C ALA A 405 -0.23 25.56 5.42
N ALA A 406 0.53 25.27 4.36
CA ALA A 406 1.81 25.91 4.07
C ALA A 406 1.69 27.26 3.33
N GLY A 407 0.49 27.61 2.84
CA GLY A 407 0.24 28.80 2.02
C GLY A 407 0.43 28.60 0.51
N GLY A 408 0.68 27.37 0.04
CA GLY A 408 0.84 27.06 -1.39
C GLY A 408 -0.49 27.00 -2.16
N ALA A 409 -0.45 26.78 -3.48
CA ALA A 409 -1.63 26.78 -4.35
C ALA A 409 -1.92 25.42 -5.02
N VAL A 410 -3.19 25.01 -5.02
CA VAL A 410 -3.65 23.74 -5.60
C VAL A 410 -4.11 23.95 -7.05
N VAL A 411 -3.46 23.28 -8.00
CA VAL A 411 -3.82 23.31 -9.41
C VAL A 411 -4.70 22.10 -9.73
N LEU A 412 -5.84 22.36 -10.36
CA LEU A 412 -6.84 21.36 -10.73
C LEU A 412 -6.79 21.09 -12.24
N PRO A 413 -6.80 19.82 -12.69
CA PRO A 413 -6.95 19.51 -14.10
C PRO A 413 -8.37 19.81 -14.58
N GLU A 414 -8.51 20.09 -15.88
CA GLU A 414 -9.83 20.27 -16.49
C GLU A 414 -10.67 18.99 -16.32
N PRO A 415 -11.95 19.04 -15.88
CA PRO A 415 -12.73 17.84 -15.56
C PRO A 415 -12.83 16.81 -16.69
N ALA A 416 -12.86 17.27 -17.95
CA ALA A 416 -12.87 16.39 -19.13
C ALA A 416 -11.53 15.69 -19.39
N LEU A 417 -10.42 16.26 -18.89
CA LEU A 417 -9.03 15.81 -19.07
C LEU A 417 -8.39 15.37 -17.73
N ALA A 418 -9.20 15.19 -16.68
CA ALA A 418 -8.72 14.85 -15.33
C ALA A 418 -8.01 13.47 -15.25
N LYS A 419 -8.16 12.63 -16.28
CA LYS A 419 -7.52 11.32 -16.46
C LYS A 419 -6.65 11.30 -17.75
N ASP A 420 -6.01 12.43 -18.10
CA ASP A 420 -5.15 12.60 -19.29
C ASP A 420 -3.70 12.99 -18.91
N PRO A 421 -2.73 12.06 -19.03
CA PRO A 421 -1.32 12.33 -18.75
C PRO A 421 -0.67 13.43 -19.60
N GLN A 422 -1.16 13.67 -20.82
CA GLN A 422 -0.66 14.77 -21.65
C GLN A 422 -1.09 16.11 -21.03
N HIS A 423 -2.34 16.22 -20.60
CA HIS A 423 -2.83 17.41 -19.92
C HIS A 423 -2.10 17.65 -18.58
N TRP A 424 -1.75 16.59 -17.84
CA TRP A 424 -0.93 16.71 -16.63
C TRP A 424 0.47 17.26 -16.94
N ALA A 425 1.12 16.81 -18.02
CA ALA A 425 2.40 17.35 -18.48
C ALA A 425 2.31 18.82 -18.95
N GLU A 426 1.22 19.20 -19.63
CA GLU A 426 0.91 20.59 -20.00
C GLU A 426 0.79 21.48 -18.74
N LEU A 427 0.04 21.04 -17.71
CA LEU A 427 -0.13 21.81 -16.47
C LEU A 427 1.14 21.92 -15.63
N LEU A 428 1.96 20.85 -15.56
CA LEU A 428 3.26 20.84 -14.89
C LEU A 428 4.16 21.98 -15.38
N ALA A 429 4.22 22.17 -16.71
CA ALA A 429 4.96 23.25 -17.32
C ALA A 429 4.27 24.62 -17.15
N THR A 430 3.00 24.75 -17.56
CA THR A 430 2.27 26.03 -17.60
C THR A 430 2.12 26.67 -16.22
N HIS A 431 1.74 25.90 -15.19
CA HIS A 431 1.53 26.43 -13.84
C HIS A 431 2.78 26.37 -12.96
N ARG A 432 3.92 25.87 -13.49
CA ARG A 432 5.19 25.68 -12.77
C ARG A 432 5.00 24.90 -11.46
N ILE A 433 4.40 23.72 -11.58
CA ILE A 433 4.13 22.84 -10.43
C ILE A 433 5.45 22.46 -9.74
N THR A 434 5.50 22.59 -8.41
CA THR A 434 6.71 22.35 -7.62
C THR A 434 6.65 21.06 -6.82
N VAL A 435 5.45 20.65 -6.43
CA VAL A 435 5.17 19.42 -5.67
C VAL A 435 4.31 18.49 -6.52
N TRP A 436 4.71 17.23 -6.60
CA TRP A 436 3.90 16.14 -7.13
C TRP A 436 3.55 15.21 -5.97
N ASN A 437 2.28 14.80 -5.84
CA ASN A 437 1.81 13.88 -4.80
C ASN A 437 0.84 12.87 -5.41
N SER A 438 1.22 11.58 -5.50
CA SER A 438 0.34 10.55 -6.09
C SER A 438 0.78 9.11 -5.81
N ALA A 439 -0.01 8.14 -6.28
CA ALA A 439 0.48 6.78 -6.50
C ALA A 439 1.58 6.73 -7.59
N PRO A 440 2.60 5.84 -7.49
CA PRO A 440 3.74 5.78 -8.42
C PRO A 440 3.35 5.65 -9.90
N ALA A 441 2.30 4.86 -10.18
CA ALA A 441 1.81 4.62 -11.53
C ALA A 441 1.35 5.90 -12.25
N LEU A 442 0.84 6.91 -11.55
CA LEU A 442 0.43 8.18 -12.17
C LEU A 442 1.62 9.05 -12.57
N LEU A 443 2.69 9.07 -11.74
CA LEU A 443 3.93 9.75 -12.10
C LEU A 443 4.58 9.08 -13.32
N GLU A 444 4.60 7.75 -13.35
CA GLU A 444 5.17 7.00 -14.48
C GLU A 444 4.49 7.32 -15.81
N LEU A 445 3.17 7.51 -15.84
CA LEU A 445 2.46 7.94 -17.04
C LEU A 445 2.94 9.30 -17.56
N VAL A 446 3.17 10.27 -16.66
CA VAL A 446 3.69 11.60 -17.01
C VAL A 446 5.14 11.51 -17.48
N VAL A 447 5.98 10.74 -16.79
CA VAL A 447 7.37 10.52 -17.18
C VAL A 447 7.44 9.88 -18.57
N GLU A 448 6.58 8.90 -18.87
CA GLU A 448 6.43 8.34 -20.22
C GLU A 448 6.01 9.42 -21.24
N GLN A 449 5.09 10.35 -20.91
CA GLN A 449 4.74 11.44 -21.82
C GLN A 449 5.93 12.37 -22.11
N LEU A 450 6.65 12.80 -21.07
CA LEU A 450 7.76 13.74 -21.19
C LEU A 450 8.92 13.14 -22.01
N GLU A 451 9.26 11.88 -21.74
CA GLU A 451 10.23 11.10 -22.54
C GLU A 451 9.78 10.98 -24.00
N GLN A 452 8.50 10.62 -24.24
CA GLN A 452 7.96 10.48 -25.59
C GLN A 452 7.84 11.79 -26.37
N ALA A 453 7.66 12.93 -25.70
CA ALA A 453 7.57 14.25 -26.29
C ALA A 453 8.94 14.90 -26.52
N ALA A 454 10.02 14.31 -25.99
CA ALA A 454 11.32 14.98 -25.83
C ALA A 454 11.18 16.36 -25.16
N ALA A 455 10.31 16.44 -24.15
CA ALA A 455 9.97 17.68 -23.46
C ALA A 455 11.20 18.28 -22.74
N PRO A 456 11.29 19.62 -22.62
CA PRO A 456 12.32 20.24 -21.79
C PRO A 456 12.15 19.82 -20.32
N PRO A 457 13.24 19.79 -19.52
CA PRO A 457 13.17 19.43 -18.11
C PRO A 457 12.21 20.33 -17.31
N LEU A 458 11.48 19.73 -16.37
CA LEU A 458 10.58 20.43 -15.46
C LEU A 458 11.36 21.08 -14.32
N GLU A 459 12.03 22.19 -14.60
CA GLU A 459 12.89 22.90 -13.62
C GLU A 459 12.17 23.36 -12.35
N ALA A 460 10.84 23.56 -12.40
CA ALA A 460 10.05 23.95 -11.24
C ALA A 460 9.79 22.77 -10.28
N LEU A 461 9.76 21.53 -10.79
CA LEU A 461 9.35 20.34 -10.03
C LEU A 461 10.49 19.91 -9.10
N ARG A 462 10.36 20.25 -7.82
CA ARG A 462 11.40 20.07 -6.78
C ARG A 462 11.13 18.93 -5.82
N LEU A 463 9.88 18.48 -5.68
CA LEU A 463 9.47 17.46 -4.73
C LEU A 463 8.46 16.49 -5.35
N ALA A 464 8.73 15.19 -5.26
CA ALA A 464 7.77 14.13 -5.59
C ALA A 464 7.55 13.25 -4.36
N LEU A 465 6.31 13.25 -3.86
CA LEU A 465 5.82 12.46 -2.75
C LEU A 465 5.00 11.30 -3.33
N LEU A 466 5.47 10.06 -3.16
CA LEU A 466 4.81 8.89 -3.72
C LEU A 466 4.44 7.87 -2.65
N GLY A 467 3.17 7.48 -2.60
CA GLY A 467 2.66 6.50 -1.65
C GLY A 467 1.56 5.61 -2.21
N GLY A 468 0.95 4.78 -1.36
CA GLY A 468 -0.20 3.94 -1.72
C GLY A 468 0.13 2.63 -2.47
N ASP A 469 1.26 2.54 -3.18
CA ASP A 469 1.72 1.32 -3.86
C ASP A 469 3.25 1.15 -3.83
N TRP A 470 3.74 0.05 -4.39
CA TRP A 470 5.17 -0.21 -4.59
C TRP A 470 5.79 0.81 -5.56
N VAL A 471 6.98 1.31 -5.24
CA VAL A 471 7.75 2.23 -6.10
C VAL A 471 8.80 1.45 -6.89
N PRO A 472 8.75 1.43 -8.24
CA PRO A 472 9.76 0.77 -9.07
C PRO A 472 11.13 1.44 -8.97
N LEU A 473 12.21 0.65 -8.97
CA LEU A 473 13.61 1.10 -8.91
C LEU A 473 13.99 2.07 -10.05
N SER A 474 13.37 1.90 -11.22
CA SER A 474 13.61 2.72 -12.41
C SER A 474 12.96 4.11 -12.34
N LEU A 475 11.89 4.27 -11.54
CA LEU A 475 11.08 5.49 -11.53
C LEU A 475 11.83 6.72 -10.98
N PRO A 476 12.59 6.65 -9.85
CA PRO A 476 13.42 7.76 -9.41
C PRO A 476 14.44 8.21 -10.48
N VAL A 477 15.08 7.25 -11.15
CA VAL A 477 16.11 7.52 -12.16
C VAL A 477 15.51 8.20 -13.39
N ARG A 478 14.38 7.70 -13.91
CA ARG A 478 13.67 8.33 -15.04
C ARG A 478 13.12 9.70 -14.67
N THR A 479 12.50 9.84 -13.50
CA THR A 479 11.92 11.11 -13.08
C THR A 479 13.00 12.20 -12.91
N ARG A 480 14.18 11.87 -12.36
CA ARG A 480 15.29 12.85 -12.28
C ARG A 480 15.89 13.24 -13.63
N ARG A 481 15.71 12.45 -14.71
CA ARG A 481 16.05 12.89 -16.07
C ARG A 481 15.06 13.96 -16.57
N ALA A 482 13.77 13.79 -16.25
CA ALA A 482 12.74 14.78 -16.55
C ALA A 482 12.76 16.01 -15.62
N ALA A 483 13.25 15.87 -14.38
CA ALA A 483 13.34 16.94 -13.39
C ALA A 483 14.66 16.80 -12.57
N PRO A 484 15.79 17.36 -13.03
CA PRO A 484 17.10 17.16 -12.40
C PRO A 484 17.24 17.63 -10.95
N GLY A 485 16.47 18.65 -10.55
CA GLY A 485 16.46 19.17 -9.17
C GLY A 485 15.53 18.42 -8.19
N LEU A 486 14.91 17.32 -8.62
CA LEU A 486 13.83 16.66 -7.89
C LEU A 486 14.34 15.84 -6.69
N ARG A 487 13.85 16.21 -5.49
CA ARG A 487 13.80 15.29 -4.35
C ARG A 487 12.68 14.28 -4.55
N PHE A 488 13.04 13.01 -4.60
CA PHE A 488 12.11 11.90 -4.80
C PHE A 488 11.90 11.18 -3.47
N VAL A 489 10.66 11.09 -3.00
CA VAL A 489 10.32 10.60 -1.67
C VAL A 489 9.30 9.47 -1.80
N ALA A 490 9.65 8.29 -1.28
CA ALA A 490 8.71 7.20 -1.06
C ALA A 490 8.09 7.33 0.34
N LEU A 491 6.77 7.14 0.41
CA LEU A 491 5.95 7.26 1.62
C LEU A 491 5.16 5.96 1.83
N GLY A 492 5.34 5.36 3.00
CA GLY A 492 4.56 4.20 3.45
C GLY A 492 3.50 4.61 4.47
N GLY A 493 2.40 3.88 4.54
CA GLY A 493 1.33 4.18 5.47
C GLY A 493 0.04 3.40 5.21
N ALA A 494 -0.96 3.69 6.03
CA ALA A 494 -2.32 3.20 5.92
C ALA A 494 -3.29 4.30 6.38
N THR A 495 -4.52 4.27 5.87
CA THR A 495 -5.59 5.21 6.25
C THR A 495 -5.87 5.19 7.75
N GLU A 496 -5.68 4.05 8.41
CA GLU A 496 -5.74 3.86 9.86
C GLU A 496 -4.64 4.59 10.65
N SER A 497 -3.67 5.25 9.99
CA SER A 497 -2.57 5.97 10.63
C SER A 497 -2.26 7.35 9.99
N SER A 498 -3.29 8.08 9.58
CA SER A 498 -3.21 9.46 9.06
C SER A 498 -2.31 9.63 7.82
N ILE A 499 -2.75 9.06 6.69
CA ILE A 499 -2.14 9.17 5.36
C ILE A 499 -0.79 8.42 5.25
N HIS A 500 0.25 8.91 5.92
CA HIS A 500 1.61 8.37 5.85
C HIS A 500 2.19 8.18 7.26
N SER A 501 2.99 7.13 7.42
CA SER A 501 3.64 6.74 8.68
C SER A 501 5.12 6.47 8.54
N THR A 502 5.61 6.21 7.33
CA THR A 502 7.03 6.04 7.04
C THR A 502 7.46 6.89 5.85
N VAL A 503 8.72 7.33 5.87
CA VAL A 503 9.31 8.21 4.86
C VAL A 503 10.70 7.74 4.46
N TYR A 504 10.97 7.75 3.15
CA TYR A 504 12.27 7.51 2.56
C TYR A 504 12.56 8.53 1.46
N GLU A 505 13.51 9.44 1.69
CA GLU A 505 14.05 10.26 0.60
C GLU A 505 15.04 9.41 -0.19
N VAL A 506 14.69 9.11 -1.44
CA VAL A 506 15.50 8.27 -2.33
C VAL A 506 16.72 9.07 -2.77
N GLY A 507 17.91 8.56 -2.44
CA GLY A 507 19.19 9.01 -2.99
C GLY A 507 19.55 8.22 -4.25
N GLU A 508 20.68 7.53 -4.18
CA GLU A 508 21.05 6.49 -5.14
C GLU A 508 20.15 5.25 -4.97
N VAL A 509 19.95 4.51 -6.05
CA VAL A 509 19.13 3.28 -6.05
C VAL A 509 20.08 2.11 -6.13
N ASP A 510 20.09 1.26 -5.11
CA ASP A 510 20.90 0.05 -5.08
C ASP A 510 20.35 -0.98 -6.09
N PRO A 511 21.15 -1.49 -7.05
CA PRO A 511 20.74 -2.55 -7.96
C PRO A 511 20.35 -3.88 -7.28
N ALA A 512 20.75 -4.10 -6.03
CA ALA A 512 20.40 -5.28 -5.25
C ALA A 512 19.01 -5.21 -4.59
N TRP A 513 18.38 -4.03 -4.54
CA TRP A 513 17.01 -3.91 -4.02
C TRP A 513 15.99 -4.56 -4.96
N THR A 514 14.86 -5.00 -4.40
CA THR A 514 13.71 -5.48 -5.17
C THR A 514 12.70 -4.36 -5.46
N SER A 515 12.66 -3.34 -4.58
CA SER A 515 11.90 -2.11 -4.71
C SER A 515 12.55 -0.99 -3.89
N ILE A 516 12.08 0.24 -4.03
CA ILE A 516 12.49 1.31 -3.11
C ILE A 516 12.00 0.98 -1.67
N PRO A 517 12.83 1.13 -0.63
CA PRO A 517 12.45 0.93 0.76
C PRO A 517 11.25 1.78 1.21
N TYR A 518 10.46 1.26 2.16
CA TYR A 518 9.37 1.98 2.84
C TYR A 518 9.90 3.04 3.82
N GLY A 519 11.18 2.99 4.18
CA GLY A 519 11.86 4.05 4.92
C GLY A 519 11.88 3.86 6.43
N ARG A 520 11.75 4.97 7.16
CA ARG A 520 11.76 5.06 8.63
C ARG A 520 10.48 5.71 9.13
N PRO A 521 10.09 5.54 10.41
CA PRO A 521 8.89 6.20 10.93
C PRO A 521 8.97 7.73 10.79
N MET A 522 7.82 8.34 10.55
CA MET A 522 7.65 9.79 10.54
C MET A 522 7.67 10.38 11.96
N ALA A 523 7.77 11.70 12.07
CA ALA A 523 7.75 12.40 13.35
C ALA A 523 6.52 12.03 14.19
N ASN A 524 6.71 11.79 15.48
CA ASN A 524 5.72 11.34 16.46
C ASN A 524 4.97 10.04 16.08
N GLN A 525 5.48 9.28 15.12
CA GLN A 525 4.99 7.96 14.71
C GLN A 525 6.08 6.90 14.90
N ARG A 526 5.66 5.66 15.13
CA ARG A 526 6.54 4.52 15.44
C ARG A 526 6.15 3.32 14.58
N THR A 527 7.10 2.44 14.34
CA THR A 527 6.87 1.16 13.66
C THR A 527 7.49 0.02 14.46
N TYR A 528 6.83 -1.13 14.44
CA TYR A 528 7.37 -2.36 15.01
C TYR A 528 7.14 -3.51 14.02
N ILE A 529 8.16 -4.33 13.80
CA ILE A 529 8.05 -5.55 13.00
C ILE A 529 8.08 -6.73 13.97
N LEU A 530 6.95 -7.44 14.06
CA LEU A 530 6.68 -8.42 15.11
C LEU A 530 6.37 -9.80 14.52
N ASP A 531 6.66 -10.85 15.28
CA ASP A 531 6.27 -12.22 14.95
C ASP A 531 4.79 -12.53 15.30
N GLY A 532 4.35 -13.76 15.03
CA GLY A 532 3.00 -14.22 15.38
C GLY A 532 2.69 -14.29 16.89
N SER A 533 3.70 -14.09 17.74
CA SER A 533 3.61 -14.03 19.21
C SER A 533 3.76 -12.59 19.75
N LEU A 534 3.72 -11.59 18.85
CA LEU A 534 3.93 -10.17 19.12
C LEU A 534 5.29 -9.86 19.78
N GLN A 535 6.32 -10.67 19.51
CA GLN A 535 7.70 -10.40 19.86
C GLN A 535 8.43 -9.69 18.71
N PRO A 536 9.36 -8.75 18.98
CA PRO A 536 10.19 -8.14 17.95
C PRO A 536 11.04 -9.18 17.21
N VAL A 537 11.11 -9.07 15.89
CA VAL A 537 12.00 -9.90 15.07
C VAL A 537 13.39 -9.24 14.89
N PRO A 538 14.47 -10.01 14.72
CA PRO A 538 15.78 -9.43 14.41
C PRO A 538 15.79 -8.72 13.04
N PRO A 539 16.67 -7.73 12.81
CA PRO A 539 16.93 -7.18 11.48
C PRO A 539 17.30 -8.29 10.48
N GLY A 540 16.77 -8.19 9.26
CA GLY A 540 16.86 -9.21 8.21
C GLY A 540 15.68 -10.20 8.17
N VAL A 541 14.95 -10.37 9.28
CA VAL A 541 13.88 -11.36 9.44
C VAL A 541 12.52 -10.78 9.08
N ALA A 542 11.68 -11.58 8.42
CA ALA A 542 10.33 -11.17 8.06
C ALA A 542 9.40 -11.20 9.29
N GLY A 543 8.59 -10.16 9.45
CA GLY A 543 7.51 -10.09 10.43
C GLY A 543 6.37 -9.21 9.96
N GLU A 544 5.32 -9.09 10.76
CA GLU A 544 4.19 -8.22 10.47
C GLU A 544 4.45 -6.79 10.95
N LEU A 545 4.25 -5.83 10.04
CA LEU A 545 4.42 -4.41 10.32
C LEU A 545 3.25 -3.88 11.16
N HIS A 546 3.58 -3.22 12.25
CA HIS A 546 2.66 -2.53 13.14
C HIS A 546 3.02 -1.03 13.18
N LEU A 547 2.01 -0.17 13.26
CA LEU A 547 2.16 1.29 13.33
C LEU A 547 1.69 1.80 14.69
N ALA A 548 2.29 2.86 15.21
CA ALA A 548 1.93 3.48 16.49
C ALA A 548 2.22 5.00 16.52
N GLY A 549 1.84 5.65 17.62
CA GLY A 549 2.01 7.09 17.83
C GLY A 549 0.83 7.95 17.37
N ILE A 550 1.06 9.25 17.23
CA ILE A 550 -0.01 10.28 17.12
C ILE A 550 -0.87 10.15 15.85
N GLY A 551 -0.35 9.49 14.81
CA GLY A 551 -1.05 9.29 13.54
C GLY A 551 -2.25 8.33 13.61
N LEU A 552 -2.34 7.48 14.64
CA LEU A 552 -3.36 6.44 14.69
C LEU A 552 -4.80 6.98 14.69
N ALA A 553 -5.63 6.36 13.86
CA ALA A 553 -7.07 6.56 13.85
C ALA A 553 -7.70 6.20 15.21
N THR A 554 -8.88 6.79 15.50
CA THR A 554 -9.68 6.37 16.65
C THR A 554 -10.06 4.89 16.52
N GLY A 555 -10.36 4.45 15.30
CA GLY A 555 -10.73 3.07 14.97
C GLY A 555 -11.67 3.06 13.77
N TYR A 556 -12.43 1.97 13.65
CA TYR A 556 -13.52 1.87 12.68
C TYR A 556 -14.83 2.32 13.34
N LEU A 557 -15.49 3.33 12.78
CA LEU A 557 -16.71 3.94 13.34
C LEU A 557 -17.82 2.89 13.48
N ASP A 558 -18.43 2.83 14.67
CA ASP A 558 -19.49 1.88 15.05
C ASP A 558 -19.13 0.39 14.82
N ARG A 559 -17.82 0.06 14.84
CA ARG A 559 -17.28 -1.30 14.70
C ARG A 559 -16.26 -1.61 15.81
N PRO A 560 -16.68 -1.75 17.08
CA PRO A 560 -15.77 -1.98 18.21
C PRO A 560 -14.99 -3.30 18.10
N GLU A 561 -15.61 -4.38 17.60
CA GLU A 561 -14.96 -5.69 17.42
C GLU A 561 -13.79 -5.63 16.43
N LEU A 562 -14.04 -5.10 15.23
CA LEU A 562 -13.00 -4.89 14.20
C LEU A 562 -11.93 -3.88 14.67
N THR A 563 -12.33 -2.91 15.48
CA THR A 563 -11.38 -1.97 16.10
C THR A 563 -10.48 -2.70 17.09
N GLY A 564 -10.99 -3.57 17.95
CA GLY A 564 -10.17 -4.36 18.88
C GLY A 564 -9.31 -5.43 18.19
N GLU A 565 -9.74 -5.97 17.05
CA GLU A 565 -8.92 -6.89 16.22
C GLU A 565 -7.68 -6.20 15.66
N ARG A 566 -7.82 -4.93 15.23
CA ARG A 566 -6.78 -4.20 14.49
C ARG A 566 -6.04 -3.15 15.31
N PHE A 567 -6.59 -2.68 16.41
CA PHE A 567 -5.99 -1.70 17.30
C PHE A 567 -5.98 -2.24 18.74
N PHE A 568 -4.79 -2.47 19.28
CA PHE A 568 -4.61 -3.09 20.60
C PHE A 568 -3.45 -2.47 21.37
N ASP A 569 -3.51 -2.55 22.69
CA ASP A 569 -2.43 -2.08 23.56
C ASP A 569 -1.36 -3.17 23.66
N TRP A 570 -0.09 -2.76 23.54
CA TRP A 570 1.07 -3.65 23.51
C TRP A 570 2.15 -3.17 24.48
N SER A 571 2.98 -4.08 24.94
CA SER A 571 4.12 -3.80 25.81
C SER A 571 5.22 -4.83 25.60
N CYS A 572 6.46 -4.36 25.44
CA CYS A 572 7.63 -5.20 25.28
C CYS A 572 8.87 -4.41 25.72
N GLY A 573 9.70 -4.99 26.60
CA GLY A 573 10.90 -4.33 27.11
C GLY A 573 10.62 -2.97 27.75
N GLU A 574 11.23 -1.91 27.21
CA GLU A 574 11.05 -0.52 27.65
C GLU A 574 9.71 0.10 27.16
N VAL A 575 9.06 -0.50 26.15
CA VAL A 575 7.79 0.01 25.60
C VAL A 575 6.63 -0.50 26.46
N THR A 576 5.80 0.42 26.98
CA THR A 576 4.67 0.10 27.87
C THR A 576 3.41 0.83 27.44
N GLY A 577 2.28 0.10 27.38
CA GLY A 577 0.97 0.64 27.02
C GLY A 577 0.87 1.32 25.65
N GLU A 578 1.74 0.96 24.70
CA GLU A 578 1.74 1.54 23.36
C GLU A 578 0.59 0.96 22.54
N ARG A 579 -0.24 1.82 21.94
CA ARG A 579 -1.34 1.36 21.09
C ARG A 579 -0.81 1.10 19.69
N LEU A 580 -0.94 -0.14 19.21
CA LEU A 580 -0.53 -0.54 17.86
C LEU A 580 -1.74 -0.62 16.92
N TYR A 581 -1.50 -0.33 15.63
CA TYR A 581 -2.36 -0.74 14.52
C TYR A 581 -1.71 -1.87 13.71
N ARG A 582 -2.49 -2.93 13.45
CA ARG A 582 -2.09 -4.12 12.69
C ARG A 582 -2.35 -3.95 11.20
N THR A 583 -1.28 -3.71 10.43
CA THR A 583 -1.38 -3.38 9.00
C THR A 583 -1.76 -4.57 8.10
N GLY A 584 -1.38 -5.80 8.48
CA GLY A 584 -1.37 -6.98 7.60
C GLY A 584 -0.26 -6.97 6.53
N ASP A 585 0.60 -5.93 6.50
CA ASP A 585 1.80 -5.89 5.65
C ASP A 585 2.93 -6.72 6.30
N VAL A 586 3.64 -7.49 5.49
CA VAL A 586 4.84 -8.25 5.90
C VAL A 586 6.07 -7.46 5.47
N ALA A 587 6.99 -7.23 6.40
CA ALA A 587 8.16 -6.40 6.20
C ALA A 587 9.37 -6.95 6.98
N ARG A 588 10.55 -6.38 6.76
CA ARG A 588 11.74 -6.58 7.60
C ARG A 588 12.51 -5.27 7.78
N TYR A 589 13.29 -5.19 8.86
CA TYR A 589 14.29 -4.12 9.00
C TYR A 589 15.57 -4.51 8.26
N GLY A 590 16.15 -3.57 7.51
CA GLY A 590 17.55 -3.61 7.11
C GLY A 590 18.49 -3.39 8.32
N PRO A 591 19.81 -3.58 8.13
CA PRO A 591 20.79 -3.46 9.22
C PRO A 591 20.86 -2.05 9.83
N ASP A 592 20.46 -1.03 9.08
CA ASP A 592 20.41 0.36 9.52
C ASP A 592 19.06 0.78 10.12
N GLY A 593 18.01 -0.04 9.96
CA GLY A 593 16.63 0.26 10.38
C GLY A 593 15.72 0.82 9.28
N LEU A 594 16.13 0.79 8.00
CA LEU A 594 15.19 0.98 6.89
C LEU A 594 14.22 -0.20 6.81
N ILE A 595 12.95 0.10 6.51
CA ILE A 595 11.90 -0.92 6.35
C ILE A 595 11.85 -1.36 4.89
N GLU A 596 12.06 -2.65 4.63
CA GLU A 596 11.75 -3.29 3.35
C GLU A 596 10.38 -3.95 3.46
N LEU A 597 9.45 -3.56 2.59
CA LEU A 597 8.18 -4.26 2.43
C LEU A 597 8.42 -5.56 1.65
N LEU A 598 7.81 -6.66 2.08
CA LEU A 598 7.93 -7.97 1.44
C LEU A 598 6.60 -8.45 0.82
N GLY A 599 5.47 -7.95 1.32
CA GLY A 599 4.14 -8.30 0.81
C GLY A 599 3.06 -8.13 1.86
N ARG A 600 2.05 -9.00 1.83
CA ARG A 600 0.94 -9.03 2.81
C ARG A 600 0.71 -10.45 3.33
N SER A 601 0.27 -10.53 4.58
CA SER A 601 -0.10 -11.79 5.26
C SER A 601 -1.56 -12.18 5.00
N ASP A 602 -2.41 -11.22 4.63
CA ASP A 602 -3.83 -11.41 4.31
C ASP A 602 -4.11 -11.41 2.80
N PHE A 603 -5.39 -11.55 2.43
CA PHE A 603 -5.85 -11.52 1.03
C PHE A 603 -6.19 -10.11 0.53
N GLN A 604 -5.75 -9.05 1.23
CA GLN A 604 -5.87 -7.70 0.73
C GLN A 604 -4.74 -7.41 -0.27
N VAL A 605 -5.01 -6.62 -1.31
CA VAL A 605 -4.04 -6.30 -2.35
C VAL A 605 -4.01 -4.79 -2.62
N LYS A 606 -2.84 -4.29 -3.04
CA LYS A 606 -2.68 -2.98 -3.66
C LYS A 606 -2.65 -3.18 -5.18
N VAL A 607 -3.53 -2.50 -5.91
CA VAL A 607 -3.65 -2.57 -7.37
C VAL A 607 -3.82 -1.15 -7.90
N ASN A 608 -2.86 -0.67 -8.69
CA ASN A 608 -2.86 0.70 -9.23
C ASN A 608 -3.07 1.76 -8.11
N GLY A 609 -2.43 1.59 -6.95
CA GLY A 609 -2.59 2.45 -5.77
C GLY A 609 -3.89 2.27 -4.97
N HIS A 610 -4.80 1.38 -5.38
CA HIS A 610 -6.07 1.13 -4.68
C HIS A 610 -5.93 -0.05 -3.72
N ARG A 611 -6.36 0.14 -2.46
CA ARG A 611 -6.39 -0.92 -1.43
C ARG A 611 -7.70 -1.73 -1.55
N ILE A 612 -7.58 -2.99 -1.95
CA ILE A 612 -8.71 -3.86 -2.34
C ILE A 612 -8.72 -5.14 -1.50
N GLU A 613 -9.78 -5.34 -0.73
CA GLU A 613 -10.12 -6.61 -0.08
C GLU A 613 -10.72 -7.57 -1.12
N LEU A 614 -10.01 -8.65 -1.47
CA LEU A 614 -10.52 -9.64 -2.43
C LEU A 614 -11.83 -10.28 -1.94
N GLY A 615 -11.99 -10.44 -0.62
CA GLY A 615 -13.21 -10.94 0.02
C GLY A 615 -14.46 -10.09 -0.24
N GLU A 616 -14.33 -8.78 -0.47
CA GLU A 616 -15.46 -7.90 -0.82
C GLU A 616 -16.01 -8.27 -2.20
N ILE A 617 -15.12 -8.46 -3.17
CA ILE A 617 -15.47 -8.87 -4.53
C ILE A 617 -16.05 -10.29 -4.52
N GLU A 618 -15.47 -11.20 -3.73
CA GLU A 618 -15.97 -12.57 -3.54
C GLU A 618 -17.35 -12.63 -2.89
N ALA A 619 -17.71 -11.67 -2.03
CA ALA A 619 -19.03 -11.55 -1.44
C ALA A 619 -20.08 -11.10 -2.48
N VAL A 620 -19.77 -10.07 -3.28
CA VAL A 620 -20.68 -9.59 -4.34
C VAL A 620 -20.79 -10.60 -5.50
N LEU A 621 -19.73 -11.34 -5.82
CA LEU A 621 -19.80 -12.46 -6.77
C LEU A 621 -20.79 -13.53 -6.31
N ARG A 622 -20.79 -13.88 -5.03
CA ARG A 622 -21.70 -14.88 -4.44
C ARG A 622 -23.13 -14.37 -4.22
N SER A 623 -23.40 -13.07 -4.35
CA SER A 623 -24.78 -12.54 -4.26
C SER A 623 -25.58 -12.70 -5.55
N HIS A 624 -24.93 -13.08 -6.66
CA HIS A 624 -25.59 -13.31 -7.94
C HIS A 624 -26.21 -14.73 -8.02
N GLU A 625 -27.51 -14.85 -8.32
CA GLU A 625 -28.31 -16.10 -8.22
C GLU A 625 -27.74 -17.33 -8.95
N ALA A 626 -26.93 -17.13 -10.00
CA ALA A 626 -26.32 -18.22 -10.76
C ALA A 626 -24.99 -18.75 -10.17
N VAL A 627 -24.37 -18.06 -9.20
CA VAL A 627 -23.02 -18.34 -8.68
C VAL A 627 -23.10 -19.08 -7.34
N ARG A 628 -22.53 -20.29 -7.28
CA ARG A 628 -22.47 -21.14 -6.08
C ARG A 628 -21.23 -20.84 -5.23
N GLU A 629 -20.08 -20.73 -5.88
CA GLU A 629 -18.79 -20.44 -5.24
C GLU A 629 -18.07 -19.37 -6.06
N ALA A 630 -17.30 -18.52 -5.39
CA ALA A 630 -16.45 -17.54 -6.04
C ALA A 630 -15.14 -17.37 -5.27
N VAL A 631 -14.06 -17.13 -6.02
CA VAL A 631 -12.77 -16.70 -5.49
C VAL A 631 -12.19 -15.66 -6.44
N VAL A 632 -11.51 -14.66 -5.91
CA VAL A 632 -10.77 -13.65 -6.68
C VAL A 632 -9.29 -13.80 -6.35
N ALA A 633 -8.46 -13.60 -7.37
CA ALA A 633 -7.02 -13.58 -7.22
C ALA A 633 -6.42 -12.49 -8.11
N THR A 634 -5.24 -12.01 -7.72
CA THR A 634 -4.43 -11.16 -8.60
C THR A 634 -3.58 -12.00 -9.55
N ARG A 635 -3.32 -11.47 -10.73
CA ARG A 635 -2.37 -12.02 -11.72
C ARG A 635 -1.52 -10.87 -12.24
N ARG A 636 -0.23 -11.11 -12.45
CA ARG A 636 0.62 -10.19 -13.22
C ARG A 636 0.40 -10.44 -14.70
N ASP A 637 0.34 -9.38 -15.49
CA ASP A 637 0.34 -9.48 -16.95
C ASP A 637 1.77 -9.58 -17.52
N ALA A 638 1.89 -9.50 -18.85
CA ALA A 638 3.18 -9.55 -19.55
C ALA A 638 4.10 -8.34 -19.29
N ALA A 639 3.56 -7.20 -18.83
CA ALA A 639 4.31 -6.03 -18.41
C ALA A 639 4.69 -6.08 -16.90
N GLY A 640 4.10 -7.01 -16.15
CA GLY A 640 4.29 -7.17 -14.71
C GLY A 640 3.22 -6.48 -13.85
N ASP A 641 2.28 -5.75 -14.45
CA ASP A 641 1.23 -5.01 -13.76
C ASP A 641 0.20 -5.98 -13.13
N LEU A 642 -0.21 -5.71 -11.89
CA LEU A 642 -1.15 -6.54 -11.14
C LEU A 642 -2.61 -6.27 -11.57
N ARG A 643 -3.34 -7.32 -11.97
CA ARG A 643 -4.75 -7.26 -12.36
C ARG A 643 -5.61 -8.22 -11.56
N LEU A 644 -6.89 -7.87 -11.36
CA LEU A 644 -7.90 -8.71 -10.70
C LEU A 644 -8.53 -9.72 -11.68
N VAL A 645 -8.61 -10.99 -11.28
CA VAL A 645 -9.33 -12.06 -12.00
C VAL A 645 -10.33 -12.73 -11.05
N GLY A 646 -11.59 -12.77 -11.46
CA GLY A 646 -12.66 -13.47 -10.75
C GLY A 646 -12.84 -14.89 -11.28
N TYR A 647 -13.04 -15.85 -10.39
CA TYR A 647 -13.31 -17.24 -10.71
C TYR A 647 -14.63 -17.64 -10.06
N VAL A 648 -15.56 -18.19 -10.85
CA VAL A 648 -16.93 -18.49 -10.41
C VAL A 648 -17.32 -19.91 -10.78
N VAL A 649 -17.99 -20.60 -9.86
CA VAL A 649 -18.58 -21.91 -10.08
C VAL A 649 -20.09 -21.78 -10.12
N PRO A 650 -20.79 -22.26 -11.16
CA PRO A 650 -22.23 -22.12 -11.26
C PRO A 650 -22.99 -23.05 -10.29
N HIS A 651 -24.22 -22.66 -9.96
CA HIS A 651 -25.19 -23.62 -9.41
C HIS A 651 -25.52 -24.70 -10.46
N PRO A 652 -25.76 -25.96 -10.05
CA PRO A 652 -26.18 -27.02 -10.97
C PRO A 652 -27.41 -26.61 -11.80
N GLY A 653 -27.34 -26.79 -13.12
CA GLY A 653 -28.41 -26.39 -14.04
C GLY A 653 -28.51 -24.89 -14.34
N ARG A 654 -27.62 -24.04 -13.79
CA ARG A 654 -27.50 -22.61 -14.17
C ARG A 654 -26.29 -22.38 -15.05
N THR A 655 -26.41 -21.45 -16.01
CA THR A 655 -25.29 -20.99 -16.83
C THR A 655 -24.83 -19.62 -16.36
N VAL A 656 -23.57 -19.50 -15.97
CA VAL A 656 -22.94 -18.20 -15.69
C VAL A 656 -22.35 -17.63 -16.99
N ARG A 657 -22.66 -16.37 -17.31
CA ARG A 657 -22.09 -15.64 -18.44
C ARG A 657 -21.16 -14.54 -17.90
N PRO A 658 -19.84 -14.55 -18.20
CA PRO A 658 -18.88 -13.57 -17.67
C PRO A 658 -19.33 -12.11 -17.77
N ARG A 659 -19.87 -11.68 -18.93
CA ARG A 659 -20.39 -10.31 -19.12
C ARG A 659 -21.53 -9.92 -18.16
N VAL A 660 -22.39 -10.87 -17.79
CA VAL A 660 -23.49 -10.61 -16.84
C VAL A 660 -22.94 -10.45 -15.42
N ILE A 661 -21.93 -11.25 -15.05
CA ILE A 661 -21.23 -11.14 -13.77
C ILE A 661 -20.47 -9.81 -13.67
N SER A 662 -19.74 -9.40 -14.71
CA SER A 662 -19.06 -8.10 -14.73
C SER A 662 -20.04 -6.94 -14.59
N ALA A 663 -21.23 -7.02 -15.20
CA ALA A 663 -22.28 -6.01 -15.06
C ALA A 663 -22.88 -5.98 -13.64
N HIS A 664 -23.12 -7.15 -13.03
CA HIS A 664 -23.57 -7.27 -11.64
C HIS A 664 -22.56 -6.64 -10.66
N LEU A 665 -21.27 -6.93 -10.84
CA LEU A 665 -20.21 -6.34 -10.02
C LEU A 665 -20.13 -4.82 -10.18
N ALA A 666 -20.18 -4.31 -11.43
CA ALA A 666 -20.17 -2.87 -11.70
C ALA A 666 -21.39 -2.11 -11.14
N GLY A 667 -22.50 -2.82 -10.84
CA GLY A 667 -23.67 -2.24 -10.18
C GLY A 667 -23.54 -2.08 -8.65
N ALA A 668 -22.56 -2.73 -8.02
CA ALA A 668 -22.42 -2.77 -6.55
C ALA A 668 -21.03 -2.34 -6.04
N LEU A 669 -20.00 -2.44 -6.88
CA LEU A 669 -18.61 -2.14 -6.54
C LEU A 669 -18.08 -0.93 -7.34
N PRO A 670 -17.10 -0.17 -6.80
CA PRO A 670 -16.34 0.79 -7.57
C PRO A 670 -15.65 0.12 -8.78
N GLN A 671 -15.50 0.86 -9.88
CA GLN A 671 -14.94 0.32 -11.14
C GLN A 671 -13.57 -0.36 -10.96
N PHE A 672 -12.71 0.17 -10.09
CA PHE A 672 -11.37 -0.39 -9.82
C PHE A 672 -11.40 -1.74 -9.08
N MET A 673 -12.53 -2.13 -8.49
CA MET A 673 -12.72 -3.44 -7.84
C MET A 673 -13.35 -4.49 -8.77
N VAL A 674 -13.79 -4.11 -9.97
CA VAL A 674 -14.38 -5.06 -10.94
C VAL A 674 -13.23 -5.82 -11.63
N PRO A 675 -13.19 -7.17 -11.55
CA PRO A 675 -12.14 -7.95 -12.22
C PRO A 675 -12.16 -7.78 -13.74
N GLY A 676 -10.96 -7.61 -14.33
CA GLY A 676 -10.78 -7.46 -15.78
C GLY A 676 -11.10 -8.75 -16.56
N ALA A 677 -11.12 -9.89 -15.88
CA ALA A 677 -11.59 -11.17 -16.43
C ALA A 677 -12.41 -11.95 -15.39
N VAL A 678 -13.43 -12.68 -15.87
CA VAL A 678 -14.22 -13.62 -15.07
C VAL A 678 -14.19 -14.99 -15.76
N LEU A 679 -13.59 -15.98 -15.08
CA LEU A 679 -13.49 -17.36 -15.54
C LEU A 679 -14.56 -18.23 -14.86
N VAL A 680 -15.27 -19.04 -15.64
CA VAL A 680 -16.22 -20.04 -15.13
C VAL A 680 -15.47 -21.36 -14.97
N LEU A 681 -15.53 -21.96 -13.78
CA LEU A 681 -14.90 -23.25 -13.45
C LEU A 681 -15.96 -24.26 -13.02
N ASP A 682 -15.72 -25.56 -13.27
CA ASP A 682 -16.60 -26.64 -12.78
C ASP A 682 -16.52 -26.79 -11.25
N ARG A 683 -15.35 -26.50 -10.68
CA ARG A 683 -15.05 -26.48 -9.24
C ARG A 683 -13.84 -25.60 -8.96
N LEU A 684 -13.73 -25.07 -7.74
CA LEU A 684 -12.50 -24.41 -7.30
C LEU A 684 -11.39 -25.45 -7.01
N PRO A 685 -10.11 -25.16 -7.32
CA PRO A 685 -9.00 -25.97 -6.87
C PRO A 685 -8.86 -25.86 -5.36
N LEU A 686 -8.62 -26.99 -4.69
CA LEU A 686 -8.45 -27.08 -3.24
C LEU A 686 -7.02 -27.56 -2.93
N SER A 687 -6.44 -27.01 -1.88
CA SER A 687 -5.22 -27.50 -1.26
C SER A 687 -5.45 -28.83 -0.54
N ALA A 688 -4.37 -29.51 -0.12
CA ALA A 688 -4.44 -30.76 0.66
C ALA A 688 -5.30 -30.65 1.94
N ASN A 689 -5.45 -29.43 2.48
CA ASN A 689 -6.25 -29.13 3.68
C ASN A 689 -7.69 -28.70 3.36
N GLY A 690 -8.18 -28.89 2.13
CA GLY A 690 -9.55 -28.58 1.71
C GLY A 690 -9.89 -27.09 1.56
N LYS A 691 -8.95 -26.17 1.83
CA LYS A 691 -9.09 -24.72 1.58
C LYS A 691 -8.79 -24.41 0.09
N THR A 692 -9.49 -23.45 -0.50
CA THR A 692 -9.26 -22.99 -1.89
C THR A 692 -7.81 -22.59 -2.14
N ASP A 693 -7.19 -23.18 -3.17
CA ASP A 693 -5.82 -22.87 -3.57
C ASP A 693 -5.79 -21.80 -4.66
N ARG A 694 -5.52 -20.55 -4.25
CA ARG A 694 -5.41 -19.41 -5.19
C ARG A 694 -4.20 -19.47 -6.12
N ARG A 695 -3.17 -20.28 -5.79
CA ARG A 695 -1.98 -20.49 -6.64
C ARG A 695 -2.27 -21.50 -7.75
N ALA A 696 -3.09 -22.50 -7.47
CA ALA A 696 -3.55 -23.48 -8.47
C ALA A 696 -4.70 -22.99 -9.38
N LEU A 697 -5.23 -21.78 -9.18
CA LEU A 697 -6.23 -21.19 -10.08
C LEU A 697 -5.62 -20.91 -11.47
N PRO A 698 -6.28 -21.35 -12.56
CA PRO A 698 -5.73 -21.21 -13.91
C PRO A 698 -5.51 -19.74 -14.27
N ALA A 699 -4.48 -19.45 -15.07
CA ALA A 699 -4.38 -18.13 -15.69
C ALA A 699 -5.63 -17.89 -16.58
N PRO A 700 -6.12 -16.64 -16.70
CA PRO A 700 -6.99 -16.33 -17.82
C PRO A 700 -6.27 -16.73 -19.12
N PRO A 701 -6.99 -17.30 -20.12
CA PRO A 701 -6.38 -17.42 -21.44
C PRO A 701 -5.88 -16.04 -21.89
N PRO A 702 -4.85 -15.95 -22.75
CA PRO A 702 -4.57 -14.70 -23.45
C PRO A 702 -5.88 -14.21 -24.08
N PRO A 703 -6.12 -12.90 -24.22
CA PRO A 703 -7.41 -12.37 -24.65
C PRO A 703 -7.76 -12.82 -26.07
N ASP A 704 -8.36 -14.00 -26.16
CA ASP A 704 -8.82 -14.63 -27.37
C ASP A 704 -9.99 -13.79 -27.88
N GLY A 705 -9.69 -12.93 -28.85
CA GLY A 705 -10.67 -12.57 -29.87
C GLY A 705 -11.05 -13.84 -30.63
N GLY A 706 -11.90 -14.65 -29.99
CA GLY A 706 -12.12 -16.05 -30.34
C GLY A 706 -12.43 -16.22 -31.82
N GLU A 707 -11.96 -17.32 -32.41
CA GLU A 707 -11.98 -17.54 -33.86
C GLU A 707 -13.40 -17.45 -34.48
N ALA A 708 -14.44 -17.63 -33.67
CA ALA A 708 -15.84 -17.46 -34.06
C ALA A 708 -16.32 -15.99 -34.21
N SER A 709 -15.53 -14.97 -33.83
CA SER A 709 -15.94 -13.55 -33.93
C SER A 709 -14.82 -12.56 -34.30
N TYR A 710 -13.67 -13.03 -34.78
CA TYR A 710 -12.59 -12.15 -35.24
C TYR A 710 -12.94 -11.47 -36.57
N ALA A 711 -13.24 -10.17 -36.52
CA ALA A 711 -13.26 -9.29 -37.69
C ALA A 711 -11.92 -8.55 -37.78
N ALA A 712 -11.24 -8.62 -38.92
CA ALA A 712 -9.98 -7.89 -39.12
C ALA A 712 -10.22 -6.37 -39.21
N PRO A 713 -9.34 -5.52 -38.65
CA PRO A 713 -9.36 -4.07 -38.87
C PRO A 713 -9.31 -3.73 -40.36
N ALA A 714 -10.32 -3.03 -40.87
CA ALA A 714 -10.49 -2.76 -42.29
C ALA A 714 -9.90 -1.39 -42.68
N THR A 715 -10.27 -0.33 -41.96
CA THR A 715 -9.83 1.04 -42.27
C THR A 715 -8.40 1.32 -41.77
N PRO A 716 -7.71 2.36 -42.30
CA PRO A 716 -6.40 2.77 -41.76
C PRO A 716 -6.48 3.14 -40.27
N THR A 717 -7.53 3.87 -39.87
CA THR A 717 -7.79 4.28 -38.49
C THR A 717 -8.03 3.07 -37.59
N GLU A 718 -8.82 2.08 -38.01
CA GLU A 718 -9.02 0.83 -37.28
C GLU A 718 -7.72 0.05 -37.09
N LYS A 719 -6.84 0.01 -38.10
CA LYS A 719 -5.54 -0.67 -38.00
C LYS A 719 -4.65 0.00 -36.96
N ALA A 720 -4.49 1.32 -37.03
CA ALA A 720 -3.71 2.08 -36.06
C ALA A 720 -4.26 1.95 -34.62
N VAL A 721 -5.59 1.99 -34.44
CA VAL A 721 -6.22 1.75 -33.14
C VAL A 721 -5.96 0.32 -32.64
N ALA A 722 -6.06 -0.69 -33.51
CA ALA A 722 -5.78 -2.09 -33.17
C ALA A 722 -4.30 -2.32 -32.79
N ASP A 723 -3.36 -1.70 -33.50
CA ASP A 723 -1.92 -1.79 -33.23
C ASP A 723 -1.55 -1.13 -31.89
N ILE A 724 -2.16 0.01 -31.58
CA ILE A 724 -1.99 0.69 -30.29
C ILE A 724 -2.58 -0.15 -29.15
N PHE A 725 -3.78 -0.72 -29.33
CA PHE A 725 -4.39 -1.64 -28.35
C PHE A 725 -3.54 -2.90 -28.15
N SER A 726 -3.09 -3.52 -29.23
CA SER A 726 -2.19 -4.69 -29.23
C SER A 726 -0.93 -4.40 -28.40
N THR A 727 -0.29 -3.27 -28.65
CA THR A 727 0.92 -2.84 -27.94
C THR A 727 0.66 -2.56 -26.46
N VAL A 728 -0.38 -1.80 -26.12
CA VAL A 728 -0.67 -1.39 -24.73
C VAL A 728 -1.14 -2.56 -23.87
N LEU A 729 -1.91 -3.49 -24.45
CA LEU A 729 -2.45 -4.67 -23.76
C LEU A 729 -1.49 -5.87 -23.79
N SER A 730 -0.39 -5.78 -24.57
CA SER A 730 0.49 -6.92 -24.91
C SER A 730 -0.28 -8.11 -25.50
N ALA A 731 -1.29 -7.82 -26.32
CA ALA A 731 -2.24 -8.78 -26.85
C ALA A 731 -2.00 -9.03 -28.35
N PRO A 732 -1.57 -10.23 -28.78
CA PRO A 732 -1.03 -10.45 -30.13
C PRO A 732 -2.05 -10.36 -31.28
N LYS A 733 -3.36 -10.32 -30.99
CA LYS A 733 -4.42 -10.32 -32.01
C LYS A 733 -5.64 -9.51 -31.57
N ILE A 734 -5.72 -8.25 -32.03
CA ILE A 734 -6.84 -7.34 -31.78
C ILE A 734 -7.64 -7.15 -33.08
N GLY A 735 -8.95 -7.46 -33.05
CA GLY A 735 -9.86 -7.29 -34.17
C GLY A 735 -10.71 -6.01 -34.08
N ALA A 736 -11.40 -5.65 -35.16
CA ALA A 736 -12.24 -4.45 -35.24
C ALA A 736 -13.32 -4.39 -34.14
N ASN A 737 -13.86 -5.54 -33.74
CA ASN A 737 -14.89 -5.66 -32.70
C ASN A 737 -14.33 -5.92 -31.28
N SER A 738 -13.01 -5.92 -31.10
CA SER A 738 -12.37 -6.08 -29.79
C SER A 738 -12.58 -4.83 -28.96
N SER A 739 -13.29 -4.96 -27.83
CA SER A 739 -13.41 -3.88 -26.84
C SER A 739 -12.17 -3.84 -25.94
N PHE A 740 -11.66 -2.65 -25.67
CA PHE A 740 -10.44 -2.43 -24.87
C PHE A 740 -10.49 -3.15 -23.50
N LEU A 741 -11.58 -2.95 -22.74
CA LEU A 741 -11.77 -3.57 -21.43
C LEU A 741 -11.94 -5.10 -21.54
N ALA A 742 -12.64 -5.59 -22.57
CA ALA A 742 -12.84 -7.03 -22.78
C ALA A 742 -11.56 -7.76 -23.24
N ALA A 743 -10.62 -7.04 -23.85
CA ALA A 743 -9.26 -7.51 -24.12
C ALA A 743 -8.33 -7.39 -22.90
N GLY A 744 -8.88 -7.13 -21.71
CA GLY A 744 -8.19 -7.10 -20.43
C GLY A 744 -7.74 -5.72 -19.96
N GLY A 745 -8.00 -4.66 -20.74
CA GLY A 745 -7.56 -3.30 -20.41
C GLY A 745 -8.16 -2.76 -19.11
N ASP A 746 -7.33 -2.08 -18.31
CA ASP A 746 -7.75 -1.36 -17.10
C ASP A 746 -7.72 0.17 -17.29
N SER A 747 -7.93 0.93 -16.20
CA SER A 747 -7.91 2.40 -16.23
C SER A 747 -6.52 2.99 -16.52
N LEU A 748 -5.44 2.36 -16.05
CA LEU A 748 -4.07 2.81 -16.29
C LEU A 748 -3.69 2.60 -17.76
N GLN A 749 -4.01 1.41 -18.28
CA GLN A 749 -3.82 1.07 -19.68
C GLN A 749 -4.70 1.92 -20.60
N ALA A 750 -5.92 2.27 -20.18
CA ALA A 750 -6.79 3.18 -20.94
C ALA A 750 -6.15 4.57 -21.09
N MET A 751 -5.50 5.09 -20.04
CA MET A 751 -4.74 6.34 -20.11
C MET A 751 -3.50 6.21 -21.04
N ARG A 752 -2.73 5.11 -20.96
CA ARG A 752 -1.62 4.83 -21.89
C ARG A 752 -2.10 4.76 -23.36
N ALA A 753 -3.24 4.09 -23.61
CA ALA A 753 -3.81 3.95 -24.95
C ALA A 753 -4.31 5.29 -25.51
N VAL A 754 -5.03 6.08 -24.71
CA VAL A 754 -5.53 7.41 -25.13
C VAL A 754 -4.40 8.38 -25.43
N SER A 755 -3.33 8.42 -24.62
CA SER A 755 -2.11 9.19 -24.93
C SER A 755 -1.55 8.81 -26.32
N ARG A 756 -1.35 7.51 -26.57
CA ARG A 756 -0.77 7.01 -27.83
C ARG A 756 -1.69 7.27 -29.03
N LEU A 757 -3.00 7.15 -28.86
CA LEU A 757 -3.99 7.53 -29.89
C LEU A 757 -3.93 9.03 -30.18
N SER A 758 -3.97 9.88 -29.15
CA SER A 758 -3.89 11.34 -29.31
C SER A 758 -2.64 11.76 -30.08
N LYS A 759 -1.49 11.20 -29.72
CA LYS A 759 -0.21 11.45 -30.39
C LYS A 759 -0.18 10.93 -31.83
N HIS A 760 -0.72 9.74 -32.09
CA HIS A 760 -0.71 9.13 -33.43
C HIS A 760 -1.56 9.92 -34.43
N PHE A 761 -2.73 10.40 -34.00
CA PHE A 761 -3.69 11.10 -34.87
C PHE A 761 -3.61 12.63 -34.79
N GLY A 762 -2.79 13.20 -33.90
CA GLY A 762 -2.63 14.65 -33.76
C GLY A 762 -3.85 15.38 -33.18
N ILE A 763 -4.73 14.67 -32.47
CA ILE A 763 -5.98 15.18 -31.89
C ILE A 763 -6.08 14.83 -30.40
N LYS A 764 -6.87 15.56 -29.61
CA LYS A 764 -7.13 15.17 -28.21
C LYS A 764 -8.22 14.07 -28.16
N VAL A 765 -7.81 12.83 -27.95
CA VAL A 765 -8.70 11.67 -27.73
C VAL A 765 -9.09 11.64 -26.24
N ASN A 766 -10.35 11.35 -25.93
CA ASN A 766 -10.81 11.30 -24.54
C ASN A 766 -10.94 9.84 -24.04
N VAL A 767 -10.51 9.56 -22.80
CA VAL A 767 -10.61 8.22 -22.19
C VAL A 767 -12.03 7.67 -22.11
N ARG A 768 -13.06 8.54 -22.15
CA ARG A 768 -14.48 8.15 -22.26
C ARG A 768 -14.77 7.29 -23.50
N LEU A 769 -14.00 7.44 -24.59
CA LEU A 769 -14.12 6.61 -25.80
C LEU A 769 -13.74 5.14 -25.57
N LEU A 770 -12.98 4.83 -24.52
CA LEU A 770 -12.63 3.46 -24.13
C LEU A 770 -13.61 2.85 -23.10
N HIS A 771 -14.50 3.66 -22.52
CA HIS A 771 -15.54 3.22 -21.60
C HIS A 771 -16.77 2.69 -22.35
N GLY A 772 -17.67 1.99 -21.67
CA GLY A 772 -18.98 1.62 -22.21
C GLY A 772 -18.99 0.67 -23.41
N GLY A 773 -17.87 0.01 -23.71
CA GLY A 773 -17.76 -0.95 -24.81
C GLY A 773 -16.93 -0.48 -26.02
N GLY A 774 -16.09 0.55 -25.86
CA GLY A 774 -15.19 1.06 -26.90
C GLY A 774 -14.42 -0.05 -27.65
N THR A 775 -14.93 -0.42 -28.83
CA THR A 775 -14.28 -1.33 -29.78
C THR A 775 -13.30 -0.55 -30.63
N VAL A 776 -12.34 -1.25 -31.25
CA VAL A 776 -11.46 -0.67 -32.27
C VAL A 776 -12.26 0.11 -33.33
N SER A 777 -13.35 -0.46 -33.85
CA SER A 777 -14.23 0.17 -34.83
C SER A 777 -14.96 1.42 -34.29
N GLY A 778 -15.48 1.37 -33.06
CA GLY A 778 -16.17 2.51 -32.45
C GLY A 778 -15.22 3.66 -32.11
N VAL A 779 -14.01 3.34 -31.63
CA VAL A 779 -12.95 4.30 -31.35
C VAL A 779 -12.40 4.91 -32.63
N ALA A 780 -12.17 4.11 -33.67
CA ALA A 780 -11.77 4.58 -34.99
C ALA A 780 -12.81 5.53 -35.60
N ALA A 781 -14.10 5.17 -35.57
CA ALA A 781 -15.17 6.03 -36.08
C ALA A 781 -15.27 7.37 -35.33
N ALA A 782 -15.03 7.39 -34.01
CA ALA A 782 -14.97 8.63 -33.23
C ALA A 782 -13.73 9.48 -33.57
N ILE A 783 -12.58 8.85 -33.82
CA ILE A 783 -11.36 9.52 -34.28
C ILE A 783 -11.55 10.11 -35.69
N ASP A 784 -12.15 9.35 -36.61
CA ASP A 784 -12.46 9.84 -37.97
C ASP A 784 -13.44 11.02 -37.92
N GLN A 785 -14.44 11.02 -37.01
CA GLN A 785 -15.31 12.18 -36.80
C GLN A 785 -14.54 13.40 -36.27
N LEU A 786 -13.64 13.20 -35.30
CA LEU A 786 -12.81 14.29 -34.75
C LEU A 786 -11.90 14.89 -35.82
N LEU A 787 -11.21 14.05 -36.61
CA LEU A 787 -10.36 14.48 -37.74
C LEU A 787 -11.15 15.28 -38.79
N ASN A 788 -12.37 14.85 -39.13
CA ASN A 788 -13.23 15.55 -40.07
C ASN A 788 -13.86 16.85 -39.51
N SER A 789 -13.83 17.04 -38.18
CA SER A 789 -14.37 18.22 -37.49
C SER A 789 -13.33 19.29 -37.15
N ALA A 790 -12.04 18.97 -37.30
CA ALA A 790 -10.96 19.94 -37.10
C ALA A 790 -10.97 20.99 -38.23
N PRO A 791 -10.87 22.30 -37.93
CA PRO A 791 -10.74 23.32 -38.97
C PRO A 791 -9.42 23.11 -39.72
N PRO A 792 -9.37 23.35 -41.05
CA PRO A 792 -8.15 23.17 -41.82
C PRO A 792 -7.03 24.06 -41.27
N SER A 793 -5.92 23.42 -40.90
CA SER A 793 -4.72 24.11 -40.40
C SER A 793 -4.21 25.09 -41.44
N ALA A 794 -4.09 26.37 -41.07
CA ALA A 794 -3.52 27.40 -41.95
C ALA A 794 -2.10 27.02 -42.35
N GLU A 795 -1.81 27.01 -43.66
CA GLU A 795 -0.48 26.70 -44.18
C GLU A 795 0.57 27.71 -43.66
N PRO A 796 1.84 27.28 -43.48
CA PRO A 796 2.91 28.20 -43.16
C PRO A 796 3.10 29.19 -44.31
N ASN A 797 2.88 30.47 -44.02
CA ASN A 797 3.02 31.55 -45.00
C ASN A 797 4.50 31.70 -45.37
N ASP A 798 4.93 31.08 -46.49
CA ASP A 798 6.31 31.15 -46.98
C ASP A 798 6.65 32.60 -47.34
N GLY A 799 7.47 33.22 -46.49
CA GLY A 799 7.86 34.62 -46.55
C GLY A 799 8.81 34.89 -47.72
N GLY A 800 8.25 34.92 -48.94
CA GLY A 800 8.98 35.13 -50.18
C GLY A 800 9.79 36.43 -50.18
N ARG A 801 11.10 36.32 -49.90
CA ARG A 801 12.07 37.41 -50.08
C ARG A 801 12.14 37.81 -51.56
N LYS A 802 11.71 39.03 -51.89
CA LYS A 802 12.05 39.69 -53.16
C LYS A 802 13.10 40.78 -52.94
N ARG A 803 14.32 40.42 -53.36
CA ARG A 803 15.54 41.24 -53.51
C ARG A 803 16.23 41.65 -52.20
#